data_AF-A0A378KYI5-F1
#
_entry.id   AF-A0A378KYI5-F1
#
_cell.length_a   1.000
_cell.length_b   1.000
_cell.length_c   1.000
_cell.angle_alpha   90.00
_cell.angle_beta   90.00
_cell.angle_gamma   90.00
#
_symmetry.space_group_name_H-M   'P 1'
#
loop_
_entity.id
_entity.type
_entity.pdbx_description
1 polymer ?
#
loop_
_entity_poly.entity_id
_entity_poly.type
_entity_poly.pdbx_seq_one_letter_code
_entity_poly.pdbx_strand_id
1 'polypeptide(L)'
;MSDPRERQIALAAEKEQSTHDRIVSNAAASLAIRLAPKYLFPNRNASSSSSSSSATSRMSLSAEGNAAAQARMKHIRERYVKRETTSLLTDTTKSWLATTLLPRPLNPELDRVTLVRTKSDSEISEEWYLPLPEVYAIVLSALIDTDVDVWPVPPGSSPKNERGLRLQEFDRINNALATAYPPICPTGIRHSWLMALNGYEGKRLPLNADDLLFRGLFDFMAHKVLGEQMKIALPEGRDPTGEERQVFNKQFQPLFLPWIFEGMPKQVEEAIVAAGGAESAQALVLSRFHDIETLPDKGMMNTIQNYCTMEGLKNIPCNFTPLLAALNHPALLNAALGRDTTSATGFEQLARELLSWLRGPNFLPETLAETDANDDFKRVYLLIRLLDALHQYQTHKSLLDIGDMPAEDHLAWEDSKAFMSRCLENPALSLQELLSDVGAIERNLRAFERGFGMWRNSTFHDFISNYFANWFAAAGDNEITVRANLFTKLFELFLQDCPQQQDAKHAIHVSDRMLTEWTGQMNADGVLEITPYQINRILLHALCYSKDTWSDAFQMNLRILLQFLRNRFNEAQGIGAQTLAHDSYPDELLDYIANSANGVAPDTISPMVSPGNITPATSLDIVKLLAVSMDTPEAVIQTVVKHPNFNPDAVDDDGLTPFYLAAEQGNIPLASALLSRDVDYLVQFNGYLPLSTALHNGHLSFVLWFLGALPDDKRAGAVMEEDGFANTVLIEAAINPESLRLLLTSLSETAKAAAVMIKLKDQSTILHLAASNPVSLKLLLDCTACLPEDTRTELLMAKNTNGFTVLHYAANNPKSLKLLLDCLGESERTNAVMVTNRIGSTVLHEASNNPKSLKLLLRYLPKATKAAAVMAKDINGYTSLHRAAKNPESLRLLLTNIPQDERAAAVNENDRKGETVIDLVLGNPESLNQLLICLPEKARVAVVMAKNWKGETLLHRVAANPDSLRLVLASLPEDIMAAAIMEKNRDGETVLDCAFHNPKSMHLLWPYLTKVTTATLLMDKKRSGNTILHISAIDPKFLELILTYLPEQTKAAKIMEKNQNGETVLLRAANNPESLKLLLACFPENERAAALMTKDKYDFTALHYAANNPESLKLILACLSEDTKSTAVMAKNRYGKTVLDYAARNEESLSILQAYATAAKSTAASSSPSFFSHDHSSQPSSSEKMDLDSETSQRPRR
;
A
#
# COMPACT_ATOMS: atom_id res chain seq x y z
N MET A 1 -0.32 5.52 -12.85
CA MET A 1 0.72 6.22 -12.07
C MET A 1 1.89 5.27 -11.87
N SER A 2 2.91 5.34 -12.72
CA SER A 2 4.13 4.52 -12.62
C SER A 2 5.22 5.18 -11.76
N ASP A 3 5.04 6.45 -11.40
CA ASP A 3 5.95 7.22 -10.56
C ASP A 3 5.55 7.09 -9.07
N PRO A 4 6.44 6.58 -8.18
CA PRO A 4 6.17 6.43 -6.75
C PRO A 4 5.79 7.73 -6.04
N ARG A 5 6.26 8.88 -6.56
CA ARG A 5 6.01 10.22 -5.98
C ARG A 5 4.55 10.63 -6.06
N GLU A 6 3.88 10.21 -7.13
CA GLU A 6 2.47 10.51 -7.34
C GLU A 6 1.56 9.59 -6.53
N ARG A 7 2.02 8.36 -6.27
CA ARG A 7 1.35 7.46 -5.30
C ARG A 7 1.41 8.03 -3.88
N GLN A 8 2.50 8.67 -3.48
CA GLN A 8 2.58 9.34 -2.18
C GLN A 8 1.68 10.58 -2.08
N ILE A 9 1.58 11.40 -3.13
CA ILE A 9 0.61 12.53 -3.16
C ILE A 9 -0.83 12.01 -3.14
N ALA A 10 -1.11 10.91 -3.84
CA ALA A 10 -2.40 10.20 -3.82
C ALA A 10 -2.72 9.58 -2.44
N LEU A 11 -1.75 8.97 -1.76
CA LEU A 11 -1.91 8.41 -0.40
C LEU A 11 -2.06 9.53 0.65
N ALA A 12 -1.40 10.67 0.48
CA ALA A 12 -1.64 11.85 1.33
C ALA A 12 -3.04 12.45 1.11
N ALA A 13 -3.59 12.34 -0.10
CA ALA A 13 -4.97 12.74 -0.44
C ALA A 13 -6.06 11.83 0.15
N GLU A 14 -5.68 10.70 0.77
CA GLU A 14 -6.61 9.73 1.37
C GLU A 14 -7.30 10.27 2.65
N LYS A 15 -6.77 11.35 3.25
CA LYS A 15 -7.20 11.86 4.57
C LYS A 15 -7.97 13.18 4.59
N GLU A 16 -8.09 13.93 3.49
CA GLU A 16 -8.69 15.27 3.51
C GLU A 16 -9.61 15.52 2.30
N GLN A 17 -10.90 15.75 2.57
CA GLN A 17 -11.93 16.05 1.57
C GLN A 17 -12.23 17.56 1.54
N SER A 18 -11.47 18.34 0.78
CA SER A 18 -11.88 19.70 0.40
C SER A 18 -11.50 20.03 -1.04
N THR A 19 -12.38 20.73 -1.75
CA THR A 19 -12.22 21.15 -3.16
C THR A 19 -11.34 22.40 -3.33
N HIS A 20 -10.82 22.97 -2.24
CA HIS A 20 -9.90 24.13 -2.23
C HIS A 20 -8.59 23.83 -1.49
N ASP A 21 -8.14 22.58 -1.56
CA ASP A 21 -7.07 22.10 -0.69
C ASP A 21 -5.65 22.26 -1.27
N ARG A 22 -4.68 22.37 -0.35
CA ARG A 22 -3.22 22.39 -0.58
C ARG A 22 -2.78 21.18 -1.41
N ILE A 23 -3.53 20.08 -1.35
CA ILE A 23 -3.33 18.83 -2.09
C ILE A 23 -3.73 18.95 -3.57
N VAL A 24 -4.86 19.60 -3.91
CA VAL A 24 -5.26 19.89 -5.30
C VAL A 24 -4.24 20.83 -5.95
N SER A 25 -3.80 21.81 -5.17
CA SER A 25 -2.70 22.72 -5.49
C SER A 25 -1.37 21.98 -5.71
N ASN A 26 -1.01 21.01 -4.88
CA ASN A 26 0.21 20.21 -5.02
C ASN A 26 0.13 19.20 -6.18
N ALA A 27 -1.04 18.64 -6.48
CA ALA A 27 -1.27 17.79 -7.64
C ALA A 27 -1.17 18.59 -8.95
N ALA A 28 -1.72 19.81 -8.99
CA ALA A 28 -1.59 20.72 -10.12
C ALA A 28 -0.16 21.29 -10.25
N ALA A 29 0.56 21.52 -9.14
CA ALA A 29 1.99 21.84 -9.14
C ALA A 29 2.86 20.66 -9.62
N SER A 30 2.55 19.43 -9.22
CA SER A 30 3.21 18.20 -9.70
C SER A 30 3.00 18.00 -11.20
N LEU A 31 1.79 18.22 -11.70
CA LEU A 31 1.47 18.25 -13.13
C LEU A 31 2.30 19.30 -13.87
N ALA A 32 2.37 20.52 -13.33
CA ALA A 32 3.13 21.61 -13.91
C ALA A 32 4.64 21.37 -13.90
N ILE A 33 5.18 20.76 -12.83
CA ILE A 33 6.58 20.31 -12.72
C ILE A 33 6.87 19.18 -13.71
N ARG A 34 5.92 18.30 -14.02
CA ARG A 34 6.10 17.22 -15.01
C ARG A 34 6.15 17.76 -16.44
N LEU A 35 5.36 18.79 -16.74
CA LEU A 35 5.32 19.44 -18.05
C LEU A 35 6.50 20.42 -18.22
N ALA A 36 6.95 21.06 -17.16
CA ALA A 36 8.02 22.07 -17.19
C ALA A 36 9.31 21.60 -17.88
N PRO A 37 9.91 20.41 -17.62
CA PRO A 37 11.12 19.97 -18.30
C PRO A 37 10.93 19.68 -19.80
N LYS A 38 9.74 19.22 -20.19
CA LYS A 38 9.39 18.91 -21.58
C LYS A 38 9.22 20.19 -22.42
N TYR A 39 8.90 21.30 -21.77
CA TYR A 39 8.57 22.57 -22.43
C TYR A 39 9.53 23.73 -22.12
N LEU A 40 10.33 23.69 -21.05
CA LEU A 40 11.24 24.80 -20.66
C LEU A 40 12.72 24.51 -20.91
N PHE A 41 13.14 23.23 -21.00
CA PHE A 41 14.54 22.88 -21.20
C PHE A 41 14.77 22.29 -22.61
N PRO A 42 15.32 23.06 -23.55
CA PRO A 42 15.75 22.53 -24.84
C PRO A 42 16.94 21.60 -24.64
N ASN A 43 16.96 20.45 -25.31
CA ASN A 43 18.04 19.46 -25.41
C ASN A 43 19.43 19.98 -24.95
N ARG A 44 19.92 19.51 -23.80
CA ARG A 44 21.37 19.45 -23.55
C ARG A 44 21.84 18.02 -23.71
N ASN A 45 22.42 17.76 -24.87
CA ASN A 45 23.32 16.64 -25.12
C ASN A 45 24.38 16.58 -24.00
N ALA A 46 24.69 15.34 -23.61
CA ALA A 46 25.80 15.01 -22.73
C ALA A 46 27.08 15.72 -23.18
N SER A 47 27.70 16.46 -22.27
CA SER A 47 29.15 16.63 -22.27
C SER A 47 29.65 16.64 -20.83
N SER A 48 30.48 15.63 -20.56
CA SER A 48 31.30 15.49 -19.37
C SER A 48 32.29 16.64 -19.25
N SER A 49 32.32 17.32 -18.10
CA SER A 49 33.54 17.64 -17.33
C SER A 49 33.26 18.77 -16.34
N SER A 50 33.41 18.47 -15.06
CA SER A 50 34.30 19.17 -14.13
C SER A 50 33.88 18.90 -12.69
N SER A 51 34.93 18.79 -11.88
CA SER A 51 35.01 18.30 -10.52
C SER A 51 34.63 19.34 -9.46
N SER A 52 34.28 18.79 -8.29
CA SER A 52 34.52 19.30 -6.93
C SER A 52 33.36 19.96 -6.15
N SER A 53 33.20 19.38 -4.95
CA SER A 53 32.76 19.92 -3.66
C SER A 53 31.36 20.53 -3.47
N SER A 54 30.59 19.85 -2.60
CA SER A 54 29.86 20.44 -1.46
C SER A 54 29.10 21.75 -1.71
N ALA A 55 27.87 21.62 -2.18
CA ALA A 55 26.72 22.41 -1.72
C ALA A 55 25.46 21.77 -2.33
N THR A 56 24.39 21.63 -1.53
CA THR A 56 23.03 21.38 -2.01
C THR A 56 22.68 22.36 -3.14
N SER A 57 22.64 21.87 -4.37
CA SER A 57 22.31 22.67 -5.55
C SER A 57 20.82 23.02 -5.52
N ARG A 58 20.48 24.22 -5.02
CA ARG A 58 19.18 24.85 -5.27
C ARG A 58 19.01 25.05 -6.79
N MET A 59 18.18 24.24 -7.44
CA MET A 59 17.72 24.55 -8.81
C MET A 59 16.59 25.58 -8.73
N SER A 60 16.91 26.87 -8.83
CA SER A 60 15.91 27.91 -9.08
C SER A 60 15.57 27.93 -10.57
N LEU A 61 14.29 27.80 -10.92
CA LEU A 61 13.78 28.12 -12.27
C LEU A 61 13.88 29.64 -12.48
N SER A 62 15.01 30.13 -13.01
CA SER A 62 15.18 31.54 -13.38
C SER A 62 14.85 31.74 -14.85
N ALA A 63 14.04 32.76 -15.17
CA ALA A 63 13.85 33.23 -16.55
C ALA A 63 15.06 34.05 -17.07
N GLU A 64 16.14 34.19 -16.29
CA GLU A 64 17.38 34.83 -16.74
C GLU A 64 17.99 34.10 -17.92
N GLY A 65 18.20 34.86 -19.00
CA GLY A 65 18.66 34.36 -20.29
C GLY A 65 17.57 34.27 -21.35
N ASN A 66 16.28 34.40 -21.01
CA ASN A 66 15.17 34.45 -21.97
C ASN A 66 14.51 35.85 -22.01
N ALA A 67 15.10 36.75 -22.79
CA ALA A 67 14.67 38.15 -22.89
C ALA A 67 13.21 38.31 -23.36
N ALA A 68 12.67 37.37 -24.15
CA ALA A 68 11.29 37.43 -24.64
C ALA A 68 10.28 37.02 -23.56
N ALA A 69 10.60 36.00 -22.74
CA ALA A 69 9.81 35.65 -21.57
C ALA A 69 9.83 36.79 -20.53
N GLN A 70 11.00 37.39 -20.30
CA GLN A 70 11.13 38.57 -19.44
C GLN A 70 10.38 39.79 -19.97
N ALA A 71 10.41 40.04 -21.28
CA ALA A 71 9.66 41.11 -21.92
C ALA A 71 8.14 40.88 -21.86
N ARG A 72 7.66 39.64 -22.01
CA ARG A 72 6.25 39.28 -21.86
C ARG A 72 5.79 39.41 -20.40
N MET A 73 6.57 38.95 -19.42
CA MET A 73 6.30 39.19 -18.00
C MET A 73 6.28 40.69 -17.67
N LYS A 74 7.18 41.47 -18.26
CA LYS A 74 7.20 42.93 -18.15
C LYS A 74 5.99 43.58 -18.82
N HIS A 75 5.55 43.09 -19.98
CA HIS A 75 4.37 43.60 -20.70
C HIS A 75 3.07 43.30 -19.95
N ILE A 76 2.95 42.10 -19.38
CA ILE A 76 1.85 41.73 -18.47
C ILE A 76 1.89 42.64 -17.23
N ARG A 77 3.06 42.86 -16.64
CA ARG A 77 3.27 43.78 -15.50
C ARG A 77 2.85 45.22 -15.83
N GLU A 78 3.29 45.76 -16.97
CA GLU A 78 2.91 47.10 -17.42
C GLU A 78 1.42 47.23 -17.75
N ARG A 79 0.80 46.17 -18.31
CA ARG A 79 -0.64 46.12 -18.60
C ARG A 79 -1.49 46.12 -17.33
N TYR A 80 -1.03 45.47 -16.26
CA TYR A 80 -1.69 45.48 -14.96
C TYR A 80 -1.49 46.80 -14.21
N VAL A 81 -0.29 47.40 -14.27
CA VAL A 81 0.02 48.67 -13.60
C VAL A 81 -0.67 49.87 -14.29
N LYS A 82 -0.86 49.85 -15.61
CA LYS A 82 -1.51 50.94 -16.38
C LYS A 82 -3.04 50.90 -16.43
N ARG A 83 -3.71 49.97 -15.74
CA ARG A 83 -5.18 49.95 -15.65
C ARG A 83 -5.67 50.99 -14.64
N GLU A 84 -6.01 52.18 -15.11
CA GLU A 84 -6.50 53.27 -14.24
C GLU A 84 -8.05 53.33 -14.10
N THR A 85 -8.84 52.59 -14.88
CA THR A 85 -10.29 52.86 -15.02
C THR A 85 -11.27 51.71 -14.75
N THR A 86 -10.84 50.58 -14.19
CA THR A 86 -11.76 49.56 -13.62
C THR A 86 -11.52 49.48 -12.11
N SER A 87 -12.60 49.51 -11.35
CA SER A 87 -12.68 49.79 -9.91
C SER A 87 -11.66 49.03 -9.05
N LEU A 88 -10.55 49.74 -8.77
CA LEU A 88 -9.70 49.70 -7.59
C LEU A 88 -9.41 48.30 -7.01
N LEU A 89 -8.35 47.67 -7.51
CA LEU A 89 -7.51 46.81 -6.67
C LEU A 89 -7.14 47.60 -5.41
N THR A 90 -7.44 47.06 -4.23
CA THR A 90 -7.10 47.70 -2.94
C THR A 90 -5.59 47.92 -2.86
N ASP A 91 -5.11 48.90 -2.07
CA ASP A 91 -3.66 49.08 -1.89
C ASP A 91 -3.00 47.83 -1.30
N THR A 92 -3.76 47.03 -0.54
CA THR A 92 -3.40 45.66 -0.12
C THR A 92 -3.29 44.68 -1.30
N THR A 93 -4.15 44.74 -2.32
CA THR A 93 -4.08 43.87 -3.51
C THR A 93 -3.01 44.34 -4.49
N LYS A 94 -2.78 45.65 -4.64
CA LYS A 94 -1.65 46.22 -5.40
C LYS A 94 -0.33 45.95 -4.70
N SER A 95 -0.30 46.05 -3.36
CA SER A 95 0.83 45.67 -2.53
C SER A 95 1.08 44.17 -2.60
N TRP A 96 0.05 43.31 -2.51
CA TRP A 96 0.15 41.87 -2.72
C TRP A 96 0.65 41.51 -4.12
N LEU A 97 0.11 42.10 -5.20
CA LEU A 97 0.61 41.91 -6.57
C LEU A 97 2.05 42.40 -6.76
N ALA A 98 2.40 43.56 -6.20
CA ALA A 98 3.76 44.07 -6.20
C ALA A 98 4.71 43.19 -5.36
N THR A 99 4.17 42.57 -4.31
CA THR A 99 4.87 41.70 -3.36
C THR A 99 5.14 40.31 -3.91
N THR A 100 4.16 39.70 -4.59
CA THR A 100 4.24 38.38 -5.22
C THR A 100 5.06 38.41 -6.51
N LEU A 101 5.25 39.59 -7.12
CA LEU A 101 6.04 39.80 -8.35
C LEU A 101 7.40 40.47 -8.11
N LEU A 102 7.73 40.81 -6.86
CA LEU A 102 9.09 41.15 -6.44
C LEU A 102 9.84 39.85 -6.10
N PRO A 103 11.16 39.76 -6.33
CA PRO A 103 11.95 38.67 -5.79
C PRO A 103 11.94 38.78 -4.26
N ARG A 104 10.98 38.12 -3.62
CA ARG A 104 10.90 38.00 -2.16
C ARG A 104 11.70 36.78 -1.69
N PRO A 105 12.26 36.83 -0.48
CA PRO A 105 12.73 35.62 0.19
C PRO A 105 11.50 34.75 0.53
N LEU A 106 11.59 33.49 0.12
CA LEU A 106 10.58 32.43 0.22
C LEU A 106 9.92 32.35 1.61
N ASN A 107 8.60 32.12 1.67
CA ASN A 107 7.93 31.75 2.91
C ASN A 107 8.17 30.25 3.15
N PRO A 108 8.86 29.86 4.23
CA PRO A 108 9.27 28.47 4.42
C PRO A 108 8.11 27.49 4.64
N GLU A 109 6.86 27.91 4.85
CA GLU A 109 5.74 26.97 5.08
C GLU A 109 4.76 26.86 3.90
N LEU A 110 4.64 27.91 3.09
CA LEU A 110 3.63 27.99 2.02
C LEU A 110 4.17 27.62 0.62
N ASP A 111 5.49 27.68 0.42
CA ASP A 111 6.13 27.48 -0.89
C ASP A 111 6.88 26.13 -1.03
N ARG A 112 6.63 25.16 -0.13
CA ARG A 112 7.33 23.86 -0.12
C ARG A 112 6.60 22.77 -0.89
N VAL A 113 7.29 22.17 -1.87
CA VAL A 113 6.95 20.84 -2.40
C VAL A 113 8.09 19.90 -2.04
N THR A 114 7.79 18.91 -1.20
CA THR A 114 8.78 17.92 -0.73
C THR A 114 8.65 16.66 -1.56
N LEU A 115 9.67 16.34 -2.36
CA LEU A 115 9.69 15.13 -3.18
C LEU A 115 10.70 14.16 -2.61
N VAL A 116 10.21 13.00 -2.14
CA VAL A 116 11.07 11.93 -1.66
C VAL A 116 11.50 11.06 -2.84
N ARG A 117 12.81 10.81 -2.97
CA ARG A 117 13.33 9.81 -3.90
C ARG A 117 14.10 8.74 -3.13
N THR A 118 13.96 7.50 -3.55
CA THR A 118 14.87 6.43 -3.13
C THR A 118 16.07 6.41 -4.07
N LYS A 119 17.27 6.63 -3.52
CA LYS A 119 18.53 6.41 -4.24
C LYS A 119 19.37 5.46 -3.40
N SER A 120 19.62 4.26 -3.91
CA SER A 120 20.43 3.24 -3.22
C SER A 120 19.86 2.85 -1.85
N ASP A 121 18.58 2.45 -1.82
CA ASP A 121 17.85 1.96 -0.63
C ASP A 121 17.81 2.92 0.58
N SER A 122 18.01 4.21 0.33
CA SER A 122 17.75 5.28 1.32
C SER A 122 16.87 6.36 0.70
N GLU A 123 15.82 6.75 1.44
CA GLU A 123 14.93 7.84 1.08
C GLU A 123 15.64 9.18 1.30
N ILE A 124 15.82 9.92 0.21
CA ILE A 124 16.35 11.27 0.22
C ILE A 124 15.19 12.19 -0.10
N SER A 125 14.81 13.03 0.86
CA SER A 125 13.82 14.09 0.69
C SER A 125 14.49 15.30 0.04
N GLU A 126 14.09 15.65 -1.20
CA GLU A 126 14.52 16.88 -1.87
C GLU A 126 13.38 17.92 -1.76
N GLU A 127 13.64 19.01 -1.04
CA GLU A 127 12.70 20.13 -0.86
C GLU A 127 12.84 21.13 -2.02
N TRP A 128 11.73 21.39 -2.72
CA TRP A 128 11.64 22.39 -3.78
C TRP A 128 10.92 23.63 -3.28
N TYR A 129 11.47 24.79 -3.64
CA TYR A 129 10.91 26.10 -3.35
C TYR A 129 10.45 26.75 -4.65
N LEU A 130 9.15 26.74 -4.91
CA LEU A 130 8.56 27.37 -6.09
C LEU A 130 7.14 27.89 -5.76
N PRO A 131 6.89 29.20 -5.87
CA PRO A 131 5.55 29.76 -5.72
C PRO A 131 4.61 29.17 -6.78
N LEU A 132 3.56 28.48 -6.34
CA LEU A 132 2.52 27.87 -7.19
C LEU A 132 2.01 28.80 -8.32
N PRO A 133 1.76 30.11 -8.06
CA PRO A 133 1.30 31.03 -9.09
C PRO A 133 2.28 31.21 -10.26
N GLU A 134 3.60 31.15 -10.01
CA GLU A 134 4.64 31.29 -11.04
C GLU A 134 4.72 30.03 -11.90
N VAL A 135 4.59 28.87 -11.28
CA VAL A 135 4.51 27.56 -11.94
C VAL A 135 3.29 27.49 -12.86
N TYR A 136 2.13 27.95 -12.40
CA TYR A 136 0.92 28.03 -13.22
C TYR A 136 1.05 29.02 -14.38
N ALA A 137 1.60 30.21 -14.13
CA ALA A 137 1.81 31.21 -15.17
C ALA A 137 2.77 30.72 -16.27
N ILE A 138 3.82 29.98 -15.91
CA ILE A 138 4.80 29.43 -16.84
C ILE A 138 4.19 28.33 -17.72
N VAL A 139 3.45 27.39 -17.14
CA VAL A 139 2.80 26.29 -17.89
C VAL A 139 1.66 26.80 -18.77
N LEU A 140 0.86 27.75 -18.28
CA LEU A 140 -0.19 28.38 -19.09
C LEU A 140 0.38 29.20 -20.25
N SER A 141 1.49 29.92 -20.02
CA SER A 141 2.21 30.60 -21.10
C SER A 141 2.66 29.58 -22.16
N ALA A 142 3.22 28.43 -21.75
CA ALA A 142 3.64 27.38 -22.67
C ALA A 142 2.48 26.67 -23.42
N LEU A 143 1.29 26.57 -22.82
CA LEU A 143 0.09 25.96 -23.44
C LEU A 143 -0.65 26.91 -24.39
N ILE A 144 -0.58 28.23 -24.15
CA ILE A 144 -1.32 29.24 -24.90
C ILE A 144 -0.48 29.84 -26.04
N ASP A 145 0.86 29.84 -25.94
CA ASP A 145 1.78 30.51 -26.86
C ASP A 145 1.81 29.90 -28.28
N THR A 146 1.67 30.78 -29.26
CA THR A 146 1.62 30.51 -30.71
C THR A 146 2.88 30.95 -31.46
N ASP A 147 3.87 31.53 -30.76
CA ASP A 147 5.07 32.13 -31.32
C ASP A 147 6.07 31.06 -31.82
N VAL A 148 6.37 31.09 -33.12
CA VAL A 148 7.11 30.05 -33.87
C VAL A 148 8.59 30.04 -33.54
N ASP A 149 9.15 31.18 -33.15
CA ASP A 149 10.59 31.34 -32.85
C ASP A 149 10.94 30.89 -31.41
N VAL A 150 9.94 30.70 -30.57
CA VAL A 150 10.07 30.32 -29.15
C VAL A 150 9.95 28.81 -28.94
N TRP A 151 9.22 28.14 -29.84
CA TRP A 151 8.88 26.71 -29.74
C TRP A 151 9.23 26.00 -31.06
N PRO A 152 10.27 25.15 -31.10
CA PRO A 152 10.73 24.57 -32.36
C PRO A 152 9.68 23.62 -32.94
N VAL A 153 9.12 23.98 -34.10
CA VAL A 153 8.18 23.15 -34.85
C VAL A 153 8.97 22.08 -35.63
N PRO A 154 8.74 20.78 -35.40
CA PRO A 154 9.42 19.72 -36.15
C PRO A 154 9.21 19.89 -37.67
N PRO A 155 10.20 19.56 -38.52
CA PRO A 155 10.03 19.64 -39.97
C PRO A 155 8.87 18.74 -40.41
N GLY A 156 7.80 19.37 -40.92
CA GLY A 156 6.54 18.71 -41.31
C GLY A 156 5.35 18.96 -40.38
N SER A 157 5.54 19.62 -39.23
CA SER A 157 4.46 20.04 -38.32
C SER A 157 4.17 21.54 -38.44
N SER A 158 3.10 22.02 -37.79
CA SER A 158 2.74 23.45 -37.75
C SER A 158 2.65 23.96 -36.30
N PRO A 159 2.88 25.25 -36.03
CA PRO A 159 2.73 25.83 -34.69
C PRO A 159 1.33 25.58 -34.09
N LYS A 160 0.31 25.56 -34.95
CA LYS A 160 -1.08 25.28 -34.58
C LYS A 160 -1.26 23.81 -34.17
N ASN A 161 -0.64 22.87 -34.88
CA ASN A 161 -0.71 21.44 -34.58
C ASN A 161 0.08 21.10 -33.31
N GLU A 162 1.29 21.66 -33.14
CA GLU A 162 2.06 21.48 -31.90
C GLU A 162 1.38 22.12 -30.69
N ARG A 163 0.62 23.20 -30.87
CA ARG A 163 -0.25 23.76 -29.83
C ARG A 163 -1.42 22.82 -29.51
N GLY A 164 -2.06 22.24 -30.52
CA GLY A 164 -3.12 21.23 -30.36
C GLY A 164 -2.63 20.02 -29.56
N LEU A 165 -1.49 19.44 -29.93
CA LEU A 165 -0.88 18.30 -29.24
C LEU A 165 -0.52 18.62 -27.77
N ARG A 166 -0.05 19.85 -27.50
CA ARG A 166 0.22 20.33 -26.12
C ARG A 166 -1.06 20.36 -25.26
N LEU A 167 -2.16 20.85 -25.83
CA LEU A 167 -3.47 20.90 -25.14
C LEU A 167 -4.06 19.49 -24.96
N GLN A 168 -3.95 18.63 -25.97
CA GLN A 168 -4.40 17.23 -25.86
C GLN A 168 -3.65 16.43 -24.79
N GLU A 169 -2.34 16.61 -24.69
CA GLU A 169 -1.54 15.94 -23.65
C GLU A 169 -1.89 16.46 -22.25
N PHE A 170 -2.18 17.76 -22.12
CA PHE A 170 -2.68 18.35 -20.87
C PHE A 170 -4.02 17.72 -20.45
N ASP A 171 -4.97 17.61 -21.38
CA ASP A 171 -6.28 17.01 -21.12
C ASP A 171 -6.20 15.51 -20.82
N ARG A 172 -5.35 14.77 -21.54
CA ARG A 172 -5.10 13.35 -21.29
C ARG A 172 -4.59 13.12 -19.87
N ILE A 173 -3.67 13.97 -19.39
CA ILE A 173 -3.12 13.83 -18.04
C ILE A 173 -4.12 14.26 -16.97
N ASN A 174 -4.90 15.33 -17.19
CA ASN A 174 -5.97 15.74 -16.28
C ASN A 174 -7.05 14.65 -16.13
N ASN A 175 -7.48 14.04 -17.24
CA ASN A 175 -8.44 12.94 -17.22
C ASN A 175 -7.87 11.67 -16.59
N ALA A 176 -6.55 11.43 -16.70
CA ALA A 176 -5.88 10.33 -16.00
C ALA A 176 -5.77 10.56 -14.48
N LEU A 177 -5.64 11.82 -14.02
CA LEU A 177 -5.66 12.17 -12.60
C LEU A 177 -7.08 12.09 -12.01
N ALA A 178 -8.10 12.42 -12.80
CA ALA A 178 -9.52 12.26 -12.47
C ALA A 178 -9.93 10.79 -12.25
N THR A 179 -9.25 9.86 -12.93
CA THR A 179 -9.53 8.42 -12.90
C THR A 179 -8.49 7.61 -12.09
N ALA A 180 -7.52 8.28 -11.47
CA ALA A 180 -6.53 7.68 -10.59
C ALA A 180 -7.16 7.20 -9.27
N TYR A 181 -6.44 6.40 -8.47
CA TYR A 181 -6.89 6.00 -7.13
C TYR A 181 -5.93 6.57 -6.05
N PRO A 182 -6.42 7.40 -5.12
CA PRO A 182 -7.81 7.88 -5.06
C PRO A 182 -8.10 8.91 -6.18
N PRO A 183 -9.38 9.03 -6.61
CA PRO A 183 -9.77 9.94 -7.68
C PRO A 183 -9.67 11.39 -7.23
N ILE A 184 -8.85 12.19 -7.92
CA ILE A 184 -8.70 13.61 -7.61
C ILE A 184 -9.83 14.38 -8.30
N CYS A 185 -10.54 15.25 -7.55
CA CYS A 185 -11.68 16.01 -8.07
C CYS A 185 -11.31 16.80 -9.34
N PRO A 186 -11.86 16.47 -10.52
CA PRO A 186 -11.55 17.17 -11.77
C PRO A 186 -11.98 18.65 -11.70
N THR A 187 -13.10 18.89 -11.02
CA THR A 187 -13.68 20.21 -10.78
C THR A 187 -12.79 21.07 -9.89
N GLY A 188 -12.13 20.49 -8.88
CA GLY A 188 -11.20 21.20 -7.97
C GLY A 188 -9.89 21.60 -8.64
N ILE A 189 -9.29 20.70 -9.42
CA ILE A 189 -8.10 20.99 -10.25
C ILE A 189 -8.45 22.12 -11.22
N ARG A 190 -9.60 22.01 -11.91
CA ARG A 190 -10.10 23.00 -12.87
C ARG A 190 -10.38 24.35 -12.22
N HIS A 191 -11.03 24.37 -11.06
CA HIS A 191 -11.30 25.61 -10.32
C HIS A 191 -9.99 26.31 -9.94
N SER A 192 -8.96 25.57 -9.53
CA SER A 192 -7.65 26.13 -9.20
C SER A 192 -6.95 26.75 -10.42
N TRP A 193 -7.01 26.11 -11.60
CA TRP A 193 -6.52 26.69 -12.86
C TRP A 193 -7.37 27.90 -13.33
N LEU A 194 -8.69 27.86 -13.15
CA LEU A 194 -9.60 28.98 -13.48
C LEU A 194 -9.40 30.19 -12.56
N MET A 195 -9.14 29.97 -11.27
CA MET A 195 -8.82 31.01 -10.29
C MET A 195 -7.46 31.66 -10.59
N ALA A 196 -6.47 30.89 -11.06
CA ALA A 196 -5.20 31.44 -11.54
C ALA A 196 -5.38 32.32 -12.79
N LEU A 197 -6.41 32.06 -13.61
CA LEU A 197 -6.73 32.77 -14.85
C LEU A 197 -7.93 33.71 -14.73
N ASN A 198 -7.91 34.58 -13.71
CA ASN A 198 -8.83 35.71 -13.50
C ASN A 198 -10.27 35.49 -14.01
N GLY A 199 -10.87 34.31 -13.74
CA GLY A 199 -12.26 33.90 -14.04
C GLY A 199 -12.80 34.05 -15.48
N TYR A 200 -12.13 34.77 -16.36
CA TYR A 200 -12.64 35.27 -17.64
C TYR A 200 -11.75 34.87 -18.81
N GLU A 201 -10.43 34.81 -18.61
CA GLU A 201 -9.52 34.12 -19.54
C GLU A 201 -9.59 32.59 -19.34
N GLY A 202 -9.83 32.12 -18.10
CA GLY A 202 -10.07 30.71 -17.80
C GLY A 202 -11.31 30.11 -18.47
N LYS A 203 -12.36 30.92 -18.72
CA LYS A 203 -13.56 30.52 -19.48
C LYS A 203 -13.28 30.21 -20.96
N ARG A 204 -12.10 30.59 -21.48
CA ARG A 204 -11.70 30.40 -22.88
C ARG A 204 -10.71 29.26 -23.11
N LEU A 205 -10.30 28.56 -22.05
CA LEU A 205 -9.61 27.27 -22.17
C LEU A 205 -10.66 26.21 -22.56
N PRO A 206 -10.58 25.57 -23.75
CA PRO A 206 -11.48 24.48 -24.09
C PRO A 206 -11.11 23.29 -23.20
N LEU A 207 -11.91 22.98 -22.17
CA LEU A 207 -11.52 22.00 -21.14
C LEU A 207 -12.57 20.93 -20.84
N ASN A 208 -13.70 20.91 -21.55
CA ASN A 208 -14.53 19.71 -21.70
C ASN A 208 -15.40 19.80 -22.96
N ALA A 209 -16.08 18.70 -23.28
CA ALA A 209 -16.91 18.59 -24.45
C ALA A 209 -18.17 19.50 -24.41
N ASP A 210 -18.71 19.81 -23.22
CA ASP A 210 -19.87 20.70 -23.07
C ASP A 210 -19.52 22.15 -23.43
N ASP A 211 -18.34 22.63 -23.03
CA ASP A 211 -17.90 24.00 -23.34
C ASP A 211 -17.70 24.19 -24.86
N LEU A 212 -17.18 23.16 -25.55
CA LEU A 212 -17.02 23.17 -27.01
C LEU A 212 -18.37 23.17 -27.72
N LEU A 213 -19.34 22.41 -27.20
CA LEU A 213 -20.71 22.42 -27.67
C LEU A 213 -21.33 23.82 -27.51
N PHE A 214 -21.36 24.38 -26.31
CA PHE A 214 -21.99 25.67 -26.05
C PHE A 214 -21.27 26.82 -26.76
N ARG A 215 -19.94 26.77 -26.89
CA ARG A 215 -19.19 27.75 -27.66
C ARG A 215 -19.46 27.65 -29.16
N GLY A 216 -19.56 26.45 -29.71
CA GLY A 216 -19.94 26.26 -31.12
C GLY A 216 -21.36 26.76 -31.41
N LEU A 217 -22.32 26.50 -30.52
CA LEU A 217 -23.68 27.02 -30.62
C LEU A 217 -23.73 28.54 -30.47
N PHE A 218 -22.93 29.10 -29.56
CA PHE A 218 -22.81 30.54 -29.37
C PHE A 218 -22.23 31.23 -30.61
N ASP A 219 -21.15 30.70 -31.18
CA ASP A 219 -20.54 31.21 -32.42
C ASP A 219 -21.55 31.17 -33.58
N PHE A 220 -22.33 30.09 -33.67
CA PHE A 220 -23.39 29.98 -34.68
C PHE A 220 -24.41 31.11 -34.51
N MET A 221 -24.91 31.32 -33.30
CA MET A 221 -25.90 32.36 -33.03
C MET A 221 -25.34 33.79 -33.16
N ALA A 222 -24.15 34.07 -32.66
CA ALA A 222 -23.56 35.40 -32.68
C ALA A 222 -23.01 35.79 -34.06
N HIS A 223 -22.31 34.88 -34.74
CA HIS A 223 -21.64 35.19 -36.01
C HIS A 223 -22.48 34.82 -37.23
N LYS A 224 -23.06 33.61 -37.29
CA LYS A 224 -23.82 33.17 -38.46
C LYS A 224 -25.22 33.78 -38.48
N VAL A 225 -25.93 33.75 -37.36
CA VAL A 225 -27.31 34.26 -37.29
C VAL A 225 -27.32 35.79 -37.15
N LEU A 226 -26.82 36.32 -36.04
CA LEU A 226 -26.86 37.76 -35.78
C LEU A 226 -25.91 38.55 -36.68
N GLY A 227 -24.65 38.13 -36.80
CA GLY A 227 -23.64 38.83 -37.60
C GLY A 227 -23.90 38.80 -39.10
N GLU A 228 -23.95 37.62 -39.72
CA GLU A 228 -24.04 37.47 -41.17
C GLU A 228 -25.44 37.76 -41.72
N GLN A 229 -26.50 37.18 -41.13
CA GLN A 229 -27.88 37.35 -41.61
C GLN A 229 -28.52 38.65 -41.15
N MET A 230 -28.38 39.01 -39.87
CA MET A 230 -29.05 40.19 -39.32
C MET A 230 -28.18 41.47 -39.29
N LYS A 231 -26.89 41.37 -39.65
CA LYS A 231 -25.91 42.49 -39.61
C LYS A 231 -25.71 43.11 -38.22
N ILE A 232 -25.88 42.30 -37.18
CA ILE A 232 -25.67 42.69 -35.78
C ILE A 232 -24.34 42.06 -35.30
N ALA A 233 -23.27 42.86 -35.30
CA ALA A 233 -21.96 42.43 -34.83
C ALA A 233 -21.85 42.62 -33.30
N LEU A 234 -21.75 41.50 -32.56
CA LEU A 234 -21.51 41.52 -31.11
C LEU A 234 -20.14 40.93 -30.79
N PRO A 235 -19.44 41.48 -29.78
CA PRO A 235 -18.18 40.92 -29.34
C PRO A 235 -18.37 39.63 -28.55
N GLU A 236 -17.46 38.69 -28.73
CA GLU A 236 -17.43 37.45 -27.96
C GLU A 236 -17.03 37.74 -26.51
N GLY A 237 -17.96 37.54 -25.57
CA GLY A 237 -17.69 37.56 -24.13
C GLY A 237 -17.06 38.86 -23.67
N ARG A 238 -17.66 40.01 -23.99
CA ARG A 238 -17.50 41.32 -23.31
C ARG A 238 -18.69 42.19 -23.68
N ASP A 239 -18.87 43.32 -23.00
CA ASP A 239 -19.85 44.30 -23.46
C ASP A 239 -19.34 45.01 -24.75
N PRO A 240 -20.25 45.38 -25.67
CA PRO A 240 -19.91 46.04 -26.92
C PRO A 240 -19.36 47.45 -26.69
N THR A 241 -18.34 47.80 -27.47
CA THR A 241 -17.61 49.09 -27.39
C THR A 241 -17.48 49.73 -28.76
N GLY A 242 -17.41 51.05 -28.84
CA GLY A 242 -17.27 51.75 -30.12
C GLY A 242 -18.48 51.51 -31.05
N GLU A 243 -18.23 51.18 -32.32
CA GLU A 243 -19.28 50.96 -33.32
C GLU A 243 -20.20 49.77 -32.99
N GLU A 244 -19.66 48.68 -32.42
CA GLU A 244 -20.45 47.52 -31.94
C GLU A 244 -21.54 47.97 -30.95
N ARG A 245 -21.20 48.95 -30.09
CA ARG A 245 -22.10 49.47 -29.07
C ARG A 245 -23.27 50.23 -29.67
N GLN A 246 -23.03 51.00 -30.73
CA GLN A 246 -24.10 51.73 -31.41
C GLN A 246 -25.09 50.76 -32.06
N VAL A 247 -24.59 49.66 -32.64
CA VAL A 247 -25.44 48.61 -33.23
C VAL A 247 -26.21 47.85 -32.14
N PHE A 248 -25.55 47.49 -31.04
CA PHE A 248 -26.18 46.86 -29.89
C PHE A 248 -27.27 47.74 -29.27
N ASN A 249 -26.99 49.03 -29.00
CA ASN A 249 -27.96 49.96 -28.41
C ASN A 249 -29.21 50.12 -29.29
N LYS A 250 -29.05 50.16 -30.61
CA LYS A 250 -30.17 50.19 -31.56
C LYS A 250 -31.07 48.96 -31.47
N GLN A 251 -30.50 47.81 -31.14
CA GLN A 251 -31.21 46.53 -31.05
C GLN A 251 -31.58 46.14 -29.61
N PHE A 252 -31.08 46.88 -28.61
CA PHE A 252 -31.23 46.56 -27.19
C PHE A 252 -32.71 46.46 -26.80
N GLN A 253 -33.48 47.50 -27.09
CA GLN A 253 -34.90 47.57 -26.74
C GLN A 253 -35.85 46.83 -27.70
N PRO A 254 -35.69 46.87 -29.04
CA PRO A 254 -36.63 46.20 -29.94
C PRO A 254 -36.36 44.69 -30.13
N LEU A 255 -35.15 44.19 -29.84
CA LEU A 255 -34.77 42.80 -30.08
C LEU A 255 -34.31 42.07 -28.82
N PHE A 256 -33.30 42.59 -28.12
CA PHE A 256 -32.63 41.84 -27.05
C PHE A 256 -33.41 41.80 -25.73
N LEU A 257 -33.99 42.92 -25.31
CA LEU A 257 -34.78 43.00 -24.09
C LEU A 257 -36.05 42.12 -24.16
N PRO A 258 -36.83 42.11 -25.26
CA PRO A 258 -37.92 41.15 -25.42
C PRO A 258 -37.43 39.70 -25.49
N TRP A 259 -36.29 39.43 -26.14
CA TRP A 259 -35.77 38.06 -26.22
C TRP A 259 -35.48 37.47 -24.84
N ILE A 260 -34.85 38.22 -23.94
CA ILE A 260 -34.54 37.75 -22.58
C ILE A 260 -35.81 37.42 -21.79
N PHE A 261 -36.84 38.27 -21.86
CA PHE A 261 -38.00 38.16 -20.97
C PHE A 261 -39.22 37.47 -21.58
N GLU A 262 -39.37 37.45 -22.90
CA GLU A 262 -40.55 36.97 -23.62
C GLU A 262 -40.24 35.80 -24.59
N GLY A 263 -38.96 35.46 -24.77
CA GLY A 263 -38.52 34.36 -25.64
C GLY A 263 -38.05 34.81 -27.03
N MET A 264 -37.51 33.87 -27.82
CA MET A 264 -36.83 34.19 -29.10
C MET A 264 -37.75 34.91 -30.10
N PRO A 265 -37.37 36.10 -30.60
CA PRO A 265 -38.15 36.82 -31.60
C PRO A 265 -38.21 36.08 -32.94
N LYS A 266 -39.36 36.12 -33.63
CA LYS A 266 -39.57 35.46 -34.93
C LYS A 266 -38.51 35.81 -35.99
N GLN A 267 -38.05 37.06 -36.00
CA GLN A 267 -37.02 37.53 -36.94
C GLN A 267 -35.68 36.78 -36.74
N VAL A 268 -35.37 36.36 -35.52
CA VAL A 268 -34.19 35.54 -35.23
C VAL A 268 -34.41 34.09 -35.67
N GLU A 269 -35.61 33.55 -35.46
CA GLU A 269 -35.95 32.20 -35.96
C GLU A 269 -35.78 32.09 -37.49
N GLU A 270 -36.27 33.09 -38.22
CA GLU A 270 -36.10 33.18 -39.68
C GLU A 270 -34.62 33.28 -40.07
N ALA A 271 -33.83 34.05 -39.31
CA ALA A 271 -32.39 34.16 -39.51
C ALA A 271 -31.63 32.86 -39.22
N ILE A 272 -32.06 32.04 -38.25
CA ILE A 272 -31.49 30.70 -37.98
C ILE A 272 -31.70 29.78 -39.19
N VAL A 273 -32.91 29.79 -39.76
CA VAL A 273 -33.22 29.01 -40.97
C VAL A 273 -32.36 29.48 -42.14
N ALA A 274 -32.23 30.80 -42.35
CA ALA A 274 -31.39 31.38 -43.40
C ALA A 274 -29.89 31.07 -43.22
N ALA A 275 -29.42 30.92 -41.98
CA ALA A 275 -28.04 30.54 -41.66
C ALA A 275 -27.72 29.03 -41.87
N GLY A 276 -28.69 28.26 -42.38
CA GLY A 276 -28.54 26.82 -42.63
C GLY A 276 -29.04 25.92 -41.48
N GLY A 277 -29.75 26.48 -40.50
CA GLY A 277 -30.47 25.74 -39.47
C GLY A 277 -29.62 24.73 -38.69
N ALA A 278 -30.24 23.60 -38.37
CA ALA A 278 -29.67 22.56 -37.52
C ALA A 278 -28.36 21.97 -38.06
N GLU A 279 -28.30 21.73 -39.38
CA GLU A 279 -27.12 21.13 -40.03
C GLU A 279 -25.91 22.07 -39.98
N SER A 280 -26.13 23.37 -40.21
CA SER A 280 -25.08 24.38 -40.15
C SER A 280 -24.58 24.58 -38.71
N ALA A 281 -25.49 24.59 -37.73
CA ALA A 281 -25.13 24.65 -36.32
C ALA A 281 -24.31 23.43 -35.87
N GLN A 282 -24.74 22.23 -36.27
CA GLN A 282 -24.05 20.98 -35.96
C GLN A 282 -22.67 20.94 -36.63
N ALA A 283 -22.57 21.33 -37.90
CA ALA A 283 -21.30 21.40 -38.61
C ALA A 283 -20.32 22.37 -37.94
N LEU A 284 -20.79 23.52 -37.46
CA LEU A 284 -19.95 24.47 -36.74
C LEU A 284 -19.49 23.92 -35.39
N VAL A 285 -20.37 23.29 -34.61
CA VAL A 285 -20.00 22.64 -33.35
C VAL A 285 -18.97 21.53 -33.60
N LEU A 286 -19.21 20.64 -34.56
CA LEU A 286 -18.26 19.58 -34.91
C LEU A 286 -16.93 20.13 -35.44
N SER A 287 -16.95 21.26 -36.15
CA SER A 287 -15.71 21.93 -36.58
C SER A 287 -14.87 22.38 -35.39
N ARG A 288 -15.48 22.76 -34.26
CA ARG A 288 -14.76 23.13 -33.02
C ARG A 288 -14.12 21.93 -32.33
N PHE A 289 -14.79 20.77 -32.34
CA PHE A 289 -14.18 19.52 -31.88
C PHE A 289 -13.01 19.10 -32.79
N HIS A 290 -13.18 19.25 -34.11
CA HIS A 290 -12.13 18.97 -35.08
C HIS A 290 -10.93 19.93 -34.98
N ASP A 291 -11.17 21.22 -34.69
CA ASP A 291 -10.14 22.25 -34.51
C ASP A 291 -9.15 21.92 -33.38
N ILE A 292 -9.56 21.10 -32.41
CA ILE A 292 -8.71 20.60 -31.32
C ILE A 292 -8.35 19.11 -31.47
N GLU A 293 -8.59 18.54 -32.65
CA GLU A 293 -8.28 17.15 -33.02
C GLU A 293 -8.93 16.11 -32.06
N THR A 294 -10.06 16.44 -31.43
CA THR A 294 -10.83 15.51 -30.58
C THR A 294 -12.13 15.10 -31.27
N LEU A 295 -12.60 13.88 -30.99
CA LEU A 295 -13.90 13.41 -31.46
C LEU A 295 -14.87 13.34 -30.27
N PRO A 296 -16.08 13.92 -30.36
CA PRO A 296 -17.10 13.76 -29.34
C PRO A 296 -17.47 12.27 -29.21
N ASP A 297 -17.61 11.80 -27.97
CA ASP A 297 -18.03 10.44 -27.70
C ASP A 297 -19.52 10.22 -28.03
N LYS A 298 -20.01 8.99 -27.86
CA LYS A 298 -21.39 8.63 -28.23
C LYS A 298 -22.45 9.39 -27.40
N GLY A 299 -22.16 9.71 -26.14
CA GLY A 299 -23.07 10.47 -25.28
C GLY A 299 -23.12 11.93 -25.72
N MET A 300 -21.94 12.53 -25.90
CA MET A 300 -21.79 13.90 -26.38
C MET A 300 -22.35 14.10 -27.78
N MET A 301 -22.21 13.14 -28.69
CA MET A 301 -22.80 13.20 -30.03
C MET A 301 -24.33 13.25 -29.98
N ASN A 302 -24.97 12.52 -29.06
CA ASN A 302 -26.41 12.64 -28.83
C ASN A 302 -26.77 14.03 -28.28
N THR A 303 -25.96 14.57 -27.36
CA THR A 303 -26.16 15.93 -26.82
C THR A 303 -26.05 16.98 -27.91
N ILE A 304 -25.01 16.91 -28.77
CA ILE A 304 -24.83 17.80 -29.94
C ILE A 304 -26.06 17.69 -30.85
N GLN A 305 -26.51 16.48 -31.17
CA GLN A 305 -27.69 16.28 -32.01
C GLN A 305 -28.95 16.92 -31.42
N ASN A 306 -29.16 16.79 -30.11
CA ASN A 306 -30.32 17.37 -29.43
C ASN A 306 -30.30 18.90 -29.42
N TYR A 307 -29.17 19.52 -29.05
CA TYR A 307 -29.06 20.98 -28.98
C TYR A 307 -29.05 21.66 -30.36
N CYS A 308 -28.51 21.01 -31.38
CA CYS A 308 -28.50 21.54 -32.74
C CYS A 308 -29.85 21.38 -33.46
N THR A 309 -30.86 20.70 -32.88
CA THR A 309 -32.21 20.70 -33.46
C THR A 309 -32.80 22.10 -33.51
N MET A 310 -33.79 22.35 -34.39
CA MET A 310 -34.45 23.66 -34.44
C MET A 310 -35.12 24.05 -33.11
N GLU A 311 -35.64 23.08 -32.38
CA GLU A 311 -36.20 23.28 -31.03
C GLU A 311 -35.11 23.59 -29.99
N GLY A 312 -33.97 22.89 -30.07
CA GLY A 312 -32.79 23.18 -29.25
C GLY A 312 -32.24 24.58 -29.48
N LEU A 313 -32.12 25.01 -30.75
CA LEU A 313 -31.64 26.33 -31.14
C LEU A 313 -32.57 27.45 -30.65
N LYS A 314 -33.89 27.25 -30.70
CA LYS A 314 -34.89 28.22 -30.18
C LYS A 314 -34.76 28.46 -28.68
N ASN A 315 -34.30 27.45 -27.95
CA ASN A 315 -34.11 27.50 -26.49
C ASN A 315 -32.74 28.06 -26.08
N ILE A 316 -31.87 28.47 -27.02
CA ILE A 316 -30.60 29.10 -26.68
C ILE A 316 -30.86 30.50 -26.11
N PRO A 317 -30.37 30.80 -24.89
CA PRO A 317 -30.61 32.09 -24.25
C PRO A 317 -29.84 33.22 -24.95
N CYS A 318 -30.39 34.43 -24.91
CA CYS A 318 -29.81 35.65 -25.49
C CYS A 318 -28.65 36.23 -24.65
N ASN A 319 -27.74 35.38 -24.18
CA ASN A 319 -26.68 35.77 -23.23
C ASN A 319 -25.38 36.12 -23.96
N PHE A 320 -25.48 36.87 -25.06
CA PHE A 320 -24.35 37.18 -25.94
C PHE A 320 -23.35 38.16 -25.30
N THR A 321 -23.84 39.03 -24.42
CA THR A 321 -23.03 40.00 -23.71
C THR A 321 -23.22 39.85 -22.19
N PRO A 322 -22.22 40.23 -21.37
CA PRO A 322 -22.36 40.25 -19.92
C PRO A 322 -23.60 40.99 -19.42
N LEU A 323 -23.98 42.09 -20.07
CA LEU A 323 -25.16 42.85 -19.68
C LEU A 323 -26.45 42.04 -19.87
N LEU A 324 -26.61 41.43 -21.05
CA LEU A 324 -27.78 40.61 -21.35
C LEU A 324 -27.85 39.37 -20.43
N ALA A 325 -26.70 38.76 -20.15
CA ALA A 325 -26.60 37.65 -19.22
C ALA A 325 -26.98 38.05 -17.78
N ALA A 326 -26.59 39.24 -17.33
CA ALA A 326 -26.93 39.76 -16.01
C ALA A 326 -28.44 40.07 -15.88
N LEU A 327 -29.08 40.50 -16.98
CA LEU A 327 -30.51 40.79 -17.02
C LEU A 327 -31.39 39.54 -16.94
N ASN A 328 -30.83 38.35 -17.20
CA ASN A 328 -31.50 37.06 -17.03
C ASN A 328 -31.59 36.63 -15.54
N HIS A 329 -31.88 37.58 -14.65
CA HIS A 329 -32.05 37.35 -13.21
C HIS A 329 -33.49 36.88 -12.92
N PRO A 330 -33.69 35.86 -12.07
CA PRO A 330 -35.02 35.28 -11.81
C PRO A 330 -36.07 36.31 -11.37
N ALA A 331 -35.69 37.27 -10.52
CA ALA A 331 -36.59 38.32 -10.05
C ALA A 331 -37.06 39.26 -11.17
N LEU A 332 -36.18 39.59 -12.12
CA LEU A 332 -36.53 40.45 -13.26
C LEU A 332 -37.42 39.69 -14.25
N LEU A 333 -37.15 38.40 -14.46
CA LEU A 333 -37.98 37.53 -15.30
C LEU A 333 -39.40 37.37 -14.73
N ASN A 334 -39.51 37.13 -13.41
CA ASN A 334 -40.80 37.05 -12.73
C ASN A 334 -41.57 38.38 -12.80
N ALA A 335 -40.87 39.51 -12.59
CA ALA A 335 -41.46 40.84 -12.74
C ALA A 335 -41.95 41.10 -14.18
N ALA A 336 -41.23 40.61 -15.20
CA ALA A 336 -41.61 40.77 -16.61
C ALA A 336 -42.79 39.89 -17.02
N LEU A 337 -42.86 38.66 -16.50
CA LEU A 337 -43.91 37.68 -16.83
C LEU A 337 -45.21 37.88 -16.03
N GLY A 338 -45.23 38.82 -15.07
CA GLY A 338 -46.42 39.16 -14.29
C GLY A 338 -46.97 38.02 -13.43
N ARG A 339 -46.12 37.07 -13.02
CA ARG A 339 -46.52 35.91 -12.22
C ARG A 339 -46.51 36.29 -10.72
N ASP A 340 -47.72 36.39 -10.14
CA ASP A 340 -48.14 36.51 -8.73
C ASP A 340 -47.43 37.58 -7.86
N THR A 341 -48.05 38.66 -7.34
CA THR A 341 -49.25 38.85 -6.48
C THR A 341 -49.27 38.01 -5.20
N THR A 342 -48.59 38.47 -4.14
CA THR A 342 -49.19 38.99 -2.88
C THR A 342 -48.07 39.17 -1.84
N SER A 343 -48.02 40.35 -1.19
CA SER A 343 -46.93 40.88 -0.34
C SER A 343 -45.69 41.37 -1.11
N ALA A 344 -45.72 42.63 -1.58
CA ALA A 344 -44.57 43.28 -2.20
C ALA A 344 -43.46 43.50 -1.16
N THR A 345 -42.44 42.64 -1.17
CA THR A 345 -41.18 42.90 -0.47
C THR A 345 -40.42 44.01 -1.20
N GLY A 346 -39.51 44.71 -0.51
CA GLY A 346 -38.69 45.74 -1.17
C GLY A 346 -37.86 45.20 -2.34
N PHE A 347 -37.54 43.90 -2.31
CA PHE A 347 -36.89 43.15 -3.39
C PHE A 347 -37.74 43.09 -4.68
N GLU A 348 -39.02 42.76 -4.59
CA GLU A 348 -39.92 42.70 -5.75
C GLU A 348 -40.23 44.09 -6.32
N GLN A 349 -40.37 45.09 -5.44
CA GLN A 349 -40.56 46.48 -5.86
C GLN A 349 -39.34 46.99 -6.65
N LEU A 350 -38.13 46.71 -6.15
CA LEU A 350 -36.89 47.08 -6.82
C LEU A 350 -36.74 46.41 -8.20
N ALA A 351 -37.09 45.12 -8.32
CA ALA A 351 -37.07 44.42 -9.60
C ALA A 351 -38.07 45.03 -10.61
N ARG A 352 -39.28 45.40 -10.16
CA ARG A 352 -40.29 46.07 -11.00
C ARG A 352 -39.85 47.47 -11.44
N GLU A 353 -39.28 48.27 -10.54
CA GLU A 353 -38.78 49.60 -10.88
C GLU A 353 -37.57 49.55 -11.81
N LEU A 354 -36.65 48.60 -11.60
CA LEU A 354 -35.51 48.37 -12.50
C LEU A 354 -35.99 47.96 -13.90
N LEU A 355 -36.95 47.04 -14.01
CA LEU A 355 -37.51 46.63 -15.30
C LEU A 355 -38.24 47.79 -16.00
N SER A 356 -38.99 48.60 -15.24
CA SER A 356 -39.63 49.82 -15.75
C SER A 356 -38.62 50.82 -16.27
N TRP A 357 -37.51 51.01 -15.54
CA TRP A 357 -36.41 51.88 -15.94
C TRP A 357 -35.76 51.39 -17.25
N LEU A 358 -35.48 50.09 -17.37
CA LEU A 358 -34.93 49.47 -18.60
C LEU A 358 -35.88 49.57 -19.81
N ARG A 359 -37.19 49.62 -19.58
CA ARG A 359 -38.21 49.84 -20.64
C ARG A 359 -38.49 51.33 -20.89
N GLY A 360 -37.93 52.22 -20.08
CA GLY A 360 -38.17 53.66 -20.11
C GLY A 360 -37.38 54.41 -21.19
N PRO A 361 -37.59 55.73 -21.30
CA PRO A 361 -37.02 56.56 -22.36
C PRO A 361 -35.49 56.68 -22.31
N ASN A 362 -34.88 56.41 -21.16
CA ASN A 362 -33.41 56.48 -20.97
C ASN A 362 -32.67 55.33 -21.67
N PHE A 363 -33.36 54.22 -21.98
CA PHE A 363 -32.80 53.06 -22.67
C PHE A 363 -33.25 52.93 -24.13
N LEU A 364 -33.81 54.01 -24.69
CA LEU A 364 -34.11 54.11 -26.13
C LEU A 364 -32.83 54.18 -26.97
N PRO A 365 -32.85 53.65 -28.20
CA PRO A 365 -31.73 53.69 -29.13
C PRO A 365 -31.05 55.07 -29.28
N GLU A 366 -31.85 56.14 -29.33
CA GLU A 366 -31.39 57.51 -29.51
C GLU A 366 -30.69 58.03 -28.24
N THR A 367 -31.30 57.80 -27.07
CA THR A 367 -30.80 58.27 -25.77
C THR A 367 -29.51 57.56 -25.35
N LEU A 368 -29.41 56.25 -25.63
CA LEU A 368 -28.22 55.44 -25.33
C LEU A 368 -27.03 55.73 -26.26
N ALA A 369 -27.25 56.37 -27.41
CA ALA A 369 -26.21 56.73 -28.36
C ALA A 369 -25.52 58.07 -28.02
N GLU A 370 -26.20 58.97 -27.30
CA GLU A 370 -25.74 60.34 -27.03
C GLU A 370 -25.11 60.54 -25.64
N THR A 371 -25.31 59.59 -24.72
CA THR A 371 -24.86 59.69 -23.32
C THR A 371 -23.62 58.84 -23.03
N ASP A 372 -22.90 59.15 -21.93
CA ASP A 372 -21.91 58.25 -21.32
C ASP A 372 -22.62 57.03 -20.70
N ALA A 373 -23.31 56.23 -21.54
CA ALA A 373 -24.11 55.06 -21.18
C ALA A 373 -23.33 53.99 -20.40
N ASN A 374 -22.00 54.16 -20.26
CA ASN A 374 -21.15 53.37 -19.38
C ASN A 374 -21.53 53.55 -17.90
N ASP A 375 -22.09 54.70 -17.50
CA ASP A 375 -22.52 54.92 -16.12
C ASP A 375 -23.88 54.26 -15.82
N ASP A 376 -24.81 54.28 -16.78
CA ASP A 376 -26.12 53.63 -16.62
C ASP A 376 -26.02 52.11 -16.60
N PHE A 377 -25.19 51.49 -17.45
CA PHE A 377 -24.95 50.04 -17.37
C PHE A 377 -24.26 49.64 -16.07
N LYS A 378 -23.33 50.45 -15.54
CA LYS A 378 -22.74 50.22 -14.20
C LYS A 378 -23.78 50.25 -13.08
N ARG A 379 -24.74 51.18 -13.15
CA ARG A 379 -25.87 51.26 -12.21
C ARG A 379 -26.78 50.02 -12.33
N VAL A 380 -27.08 49.59 -13.56
CA VAL A 380 -27.82 48.33 -13.81
C VAL A 380 -27.08 47.13 -13.18
N TYR A 381 -25.77 47.00 -13.39
CA TYR A 381 -24.98 45.93 -12.78
C TYR A 381 -24.99 45.96 -11.26
N LEU A 382 -24.86 47.16 -10.66
CA LEU A 382 -24.88 47.32 -9.21
C LEU A 382 -26.24 46.91 -8.62
N LEU A 383 -27.33 47.28 -9.27
CA LEU A 383 -28.68 46.94 -8.83
C LEU A 383 -29.01 45.46 -9.03
N ILE A 384 -28.54 44.83 -10.12
CA ILE A 384 -28.67 43.39 -10.32
C ILE A 384 -27.89 42.63 -9.25
N ARG A 385 -26.68 43.07 -8.90
CA ARG A 385 -25.92 42.52 -7.77
C ARG A 385 -26.63 42.72 -6.44
N LEU A 386 -27.30 43.86 -6.24
CA LEU A 386 -28.13 44.09 -5.06
C LEU A 386 -29.30 43.11 -5.01
N LEU A 387 -29.99 42.88 -6.13
CA LEU A 387 -31.05 41.88 -6.20
C LEU A 387 -30.50 40.48 -5.88
N ASP A 388 -29.37 40.08 -6.45
CA ASP A 388 -28.76 38.79 -6.12
C ASP A 388 -28.40 38.69 -4.62
N ALA A 389 -27.75 39.71 -4.06
CA ALA A 389 -27.39 39.73 -2.64
C ALA A 389 -28.63 39.70 -1.71
N LEU A 390 -29.70 40.42 -2.04
CA LEU A 390 -30.96 40.39 -1.31
C LEU A 390 -31.62 39.01 -1.40
N HIS A 391 -31.55 38.37 -2.57
CA HIS A 391 -32.02 37.00 -2.73
C HIS A 391 -31.21 36.02 -1.86
N GLN A 392 -29.87 36.09 -1.93
CA GLN A 392 -28.99 35.23 -1.12
C GLN A 392 -29.22 35.44 0.39
N TYR A 393 -29.37 36.69 0.83
CA TYR A 393 -29.70 37.01 2.22
C TYR A 393 -31.07 36.44 2.60
N GLN A 394 -32.11 36.67 1.79
CA GLN A 394 -33.45 36.15 2.05
C GLN A 394 -33.46 34.63 2.18
N THR A 395 -32.70 33.93 1.33
CA THR A 395 -32.60 32.46 1.33
C THR A 395 -31.84 31.92 2.55
N HIS A 396 -30.79 32.61 3.02
CA HIS A 396 -29.87 32.06 4.04
C HIS A 396 -29.88 32.82 5.37
N LYS A 397 -30.76 33.81 5.57
CA LYS A 397 -30.73 34.71 6.74
C LYS A 397 -30.61 34.00 8.09
N SER A 398 -31.22 32.83 8.26
CA SER A 398 -31.20 32.04 9.50
C SER A 398 -29.86 31.35 9.80
N LEU A 399 -28.94 31.32 8.83
CA LEU A 399 -27.65 30.64 8.93
C LEU A 399 -26.46 31.62 8.94
N LEU A 400 -26.68 32.88 8.52
CA LEU A 400 -25.64 33.91 8.35
C LEU A 400 -25.15 34.54 9.67
N ASP A 401 -25.65 34.07 10.80
CA ASP A 401 -25.30 34.57 12.12
C ASP A 401 -23.99 34.02 12.68
N ILE A 402 -23.46 32.93 12.11
CA ILE A 402 -22.19 32.34 12.56
C ILE A 402 -21.27 32.10 11.38
N GLY A 403 -20.21 32.91 11.30
CA GLY A 403 -19.08 32.68 10.42
C GLY A 403 -17.78 33.03 11.15
N ASP A 404 -16.67 32.45 10.70
CA ASP A 404 -15.32 32.75 11.16
C ASP A 404 -14.85 34.14 10.70
N MET A 405 -15.67 35.17 10.93
CA MET A 405 -15.34 36.52 10.52
C MET A 405 -14.14 37.02 11.35
N PRO A 406 -13.08 37.53 10.70
CA PRO A 406 -12.02 38.24 11.39
C PRO A 406 -12.63 39.42 12.18
N ALA A 407 -12.08 39.73 13.35
CA ALA A 407 -12.57 40.83 14.18
C ALA A 407 -12.63 42.17 13.42
N GLU A 408 -11.69 42.37 12.48
CA GLU A 408 -11.61 43.53 11.60
C GLU A 408 -12.77 43.66 10.59
N ASP A 409 -13.39 42.55 10.19
CA ASP A 409 -14.47 42.53 9.18
C ASP A 409 -15.87 42.37 9.81
N HIS A 410 -15.96 41.99 11.10
CA HIS A 410 -17.21 41.68 11.79
C HIS A 410 -18.21 42.84 11.79
N LEU A 411 -17.75 44.07 12.07
CA LEU A 411 -18.62 45.24 12.13
C LEU A 411 -19.23 45.57 10.75
N ALA A 412 -18.43 45.48 9.69
CA ALA A 412 -18.88 45.70 8.32
C ALA A 412 -19.86 44.60 7.85
N TRP A 413 -19.67 43.36 8.31
CA TRP A 413 -20.58 42.25 8.04
C TRP A 413 -21.95 42.49 8.69
N GLU A 414 -21.99 42.85 9.97
CA GLU A 414 -23.24 43.15 10.69
C GLU A 414 -23.98 44.36 10.08
N ASP A 415 -23.25 45.44 9.76
CA ASP A 415 -23.83 46.60 9.08
C ASP A 415 -24.43 46.22 7.71
N SER A 416 -23.79 45.31 6.97
CA SER A 416 -24.29 44.83 5.68
C SER A 416 -25.55 43.98 5.82
N LYS A 417 -25.63 43.08 6.83
CA LYS A 417 -26.85 42.30 7.12
C LYS A 417 -28.01 43.20 7.51
N ALA A 418 -27.75 44.20 8.35
CA ALA A 418 -28.75 45.20 8.75
C ALA A 418 -29.26 45.99 7.54
N PHE A 419 -28.37 46.36 6.61
CA PHE A 419 -28.75 46.99 5.35
C PHE A 419 -29.65 46.07 4.49
N MET A 420 -29.28 44.79 4.31
CA MET A 420 -30.10 43.84 3.55
C MET A 420 -31.49 43.63 4.17
N SER A 421 -31.56 43.50 5.50
CA SER A 421 -32.83 43.37 6.23
C SER A 421 -33.74 44.57 5.99
N ARG A 422 -33.20 45.79 6.15
CA ARG A 422 -33.94 47.03 5.89
C ARG A 422 -34.46 47.14 4.45
N CYS A 423 -33.67 46.70 3.47
CA CYS A 423 -34.09 46.68 2.07
C CYS A 423 -35.22 45.67 1.82
N LEU A 424 -35.21 44.50 2.46
CA LEU A 424 -36.30 43.52 2.32
C LEU A 424 -37.58 43.96 3.04
N GLU A 425 -37.46 44.54 4.22
CA GLU A 425 -38.57 44.95 5.10
C GLU A 425 -39.26 46.25 4.65
N ASN A 426 -38.66 47.04 3.76
CA ASN A 426 -39.27 48.26 3.23
C ASN A 426 -40.10 47.98 1.94
N PRO A 427 -41.44 47.88 2.01
CA PRO A 427 -42.29 47.61 0.84
C PRO A 427 -42.37 48.78 -0.15
N ALA A 428 -41.92 49.98 0.24
CA ALA A 428 -41.91 51.19 -0.57
C ALA A 428 -40.50 51.59 -1.06
N LEU A 429 -39.57 50.62 -1.11
CA LEU A 429 -38.19 50.85 -1.54
C LEU A 429 -38.14 51.47 -2.94
N SER A 430 -37.61 52.69 -3.05
CA SER A 430 -37.52 53.41 -4.32
C SER A 430 -36.14 53.28 -4.96
N LEU A 431 -36.11 52.98 -6.25
CA LEU A 431 -34.93 52.99 -7.09
C LEU A 431 -34.24 54.37 -7.09
N GLN A 432 -35.00 55.46 -7.04
CA GLN A 432 -34.46 56.83 -7.00
C GLN A 432 -33.75 57.13 -5.68
N GLU A 433 -34.28 56.62 -4.56
CA GLU A 433 -33.67 56.77 -3.24
C GLU A 433 -32.35 55.98 -3.16
N LEU A 434 -32.34 54.75 -3.64
CA LEU A 434 -31.14 53.91 -3.70
C LEU A 434 -30.04 54.53 -4.58
N LEU A 435 -30.39 55.03 -5.76
CA LEU A 435 -29.43 55.66 -6.68
C LEU A 435 -28.92 57.02 -6.20
N SER A 436 -29.46 57.60 -5.12
CA SER A 436 -28.96 58.84 -4.52
C SER A 436 -27.63 58.66 -3.78
N ASP A 437 -27.32 57.44 -3.31
CA ASP A 437 -26.05 57.08 -2.66
C ASP A 437 -25.53 55.72 -3.16
N VAL A 438 -25.04 55.73 -4.40
CA VAL A 438 -24.41 54.58 -5.06
C VAL A 438 -23.22 54.04 -4.26
N GLY A 439 -22.50 54.91 -3.54
CA GLY A 439 -21.33 54.54 -2.75
C GLY A 439 -21.67 53.73 -1.49
N ALA A 440 -22.81 54.00 -0.85
CA ALA A 440 -23.30 53.19 0.26
C ALA A 440 -23.73 51.79 -0.19
N ILE A 441 -24.45 51.68 -1.32
CA ILE A 441 -24.86 50.40 -1.90
C ILE A 441 -23.64 49.53 -2.20
N GLU A 442 -22.63 50.09 -2.87
CA GLU A 442 -21.43 49.34 -3.22
C GLU A 442 -20.63 48.87 -1.99
N ARG A 443 -20.51 49.71 -0.94
CA ARG A 443 -19.84 49.31 0.31
C ARG A 443 -20.56 48.15 1.00
N ASN A 444 -21.87 48.26 1.18
CA ASN A 444 -22.66 47.22 1.84
C ASN A 444 -22.69 45.91 1.03
N LEU A 445 -22.76 46.00 -0.31
CA LEU A 445 -22.68 44.82 -1.17
C LEU A 445 -21.33 44.11 -1.08
N ARG A 446 -20.22 44.86 -1.12
CA ARG A 446 -18.88 44.27 -1.00
C ARG A 446 -18.68 43.60 0.36
N ALA A 447 -19.14 44.23 1.44
CA ALA A 447 -19.10 43.64 2.78
C ALA A 447 -19.95 42.37 2.85
N PHE A 448 -21.15 42.40 2.27
CA PHE A 448 -22.04 41.24 2.23
C PHE A 448 -21.47 40.09 1.41
N GLU A 449 -21.02 40.33 0.18
CA GLU A 449 -20.44 39.30 -0.70
C GLU A 449 -19.19 38.66 -0.08
N ARG A 450 -18.34 39.47 0.57
CA ARG A 450 -17.16 38.96 1.30
C ARG A 450 -17.59 38.08 2.47
N GLY A 451 -18.50 38.57 3.31
CA GLY A 451 -18.94 37.83 4.49
C GLY A 451 -19.69 36.56 4.15
N PHE A 452 -20.57 36.61 3.15
CA PHE A 452 -21.28 35.46 2.61
C PHE A 452 -20.33 34.42 1.99
N GLY A 453 -19.29 34.85 1.28
CA GLY A 453 -18.25 33.97 0.75
C GLY A 453 -17.44 33.28 1.85
N MET A 454 -17.11 33.98 2.93
CA MET A 454 -16.42 33.38 4.09
C MET A 454 -17.31 32.39 4.84
N TRP A 455 -18.57 32.75 5.06
CA TRP A 455 -19.57 31.86 5.68
C TRP A 455 -19.74 30.56 4.89
N ARG A 456 -19.92 30.67 3.57
CA ARG A 456 -20.09 29.52 2.65
C ARG A 456 -18.89 28.58 2.64
N ASN A 457 -17.71 29.08 3.00
CA ASN A 457 -16.46 28.31 3.05
C ASN A 457 -16.07 27.92 4.48
N SER A 458 -16.93 28.13 5.49
CA SER A 458 -16.57 27.85 6.88
C SER A 458 -16.62 26.35 7.17
N THR A 459 -15.44 25.78 7.47
CA THR A 459 -15.29 24.39 7.93
C THR A 459 -15.99 24.15 9.28
N PHE A 460 -16.20 25.23 10.03
CA PHE A 460 -16.87 25.23 11.32
C PHE A 460 -18.35 24.86 11.24
N HIS A 461 -19.09 25.47 10.30
CA HIS A 461 -20.50 25.17 10.11
C HIS A 461 -20.70 23.70 9.71
N ASP A 462 -19.88 23.20 8.79
CA ASP A 462 -19.95 21.81 8.34
C ASP A 462 -19.54 20.83 9.44
N PHE A 463 -18.52 21.16 10.24
CA PHE A 463 -18.13 20.36 11.39
C PHE A 463 -19.27 20.22 12.40
N ILE A 464 -19.87 21.33 12.85
CA ILE A 464 -20.98 21.28 13.80
C ILE A 464 -22.19 20.57 13.21
N SER A 465 -22.54 20.84 11.94
CA SER A 465 -23.71 20.25 11.28
C SER A 465 -23.63 18.72 11.18
N ASN A 466 -22.42 18.17 11.10
CA ASN A 466 -22.19 16.74 10.89
C ASN A 466 -21.58 16.03 12.11
N TYR A 467 -21.36 16.74 13.23
CA TYR A 467 -20.58 16.22 14.36
C TYR A 467 -21.12 14.88 14.92
N PHE A 468 -22.40 14.81 15.32
CA PHE A 468 -22.97 13.60 15.89
C PHE A 468 -23.11 12.48 14.85
N ALA A 469 -23.51 12.81 13.62
CA ALA A 469 -23.55 11.85 12.53
C ALA A 469 -22.18 11.20 12.31
N ASN A 470 -21.09 11.97 12.29
CA ASN A 470 -19.74 11.43 12.14
C ASN A 470 -19.27 10.65 13.39
N TRP A 471 -19.68 11.06 14.60
CA TRP A 471 -19.32 10.36 15.83
C TRP A 471 -19.92 8.95 15.91
N PHE A 472 -21.20 8.81 15.55
CA PHE A 472 -21.94 7.55 15.64
C PHE A 472 -21.85 6.70 14.36
N ALA A 473 -21.57 7.30 13.20
CA ALA A 473 -21.26 6.54 11.97
C ALA A 473 -19.83 5.97 11.95
N ALA A 474 -18.95 6.40 12.85
CA ALA A 474 -17.62 5.85 12.99
C ALA A 474 -17.70 4.37 13.38
N ALA A 475 -17.31 3.48 12.46
CA ALA A 475 -17.33 2.03 12.63
C ALA A 475 -16.10 1.38 11.95
N GLY A 476 -15.69 0.22 12.44
CA GLY A 476 -14.57 -0.56 11.90
C GLY A 476 -13.20 -0.05 12.35
N ASP A 477 -12.13 -0.44 11.65
CA ASP A 477 -10.74 -0.28 12.10
C ASP A 477 -10.29 1.18 12.36
N ASN A 478 -10.98 2.16 11.76
CA ASN A 478 -10.66 3.60 11.91
C ASN A 478 -11.56 4.33 12.94
N GLU A 479 -12.50 3.64 13.58
CA GLU A 479 -13.51 4.22 14.47
C GLU A 479 -12.91 5.16 15.54
N ILE A 480 -11.91 4.65 16.26
CA ILE A 480 -11.27 5.40 17.36
C ILE A 480 -10.50 6.63 16.86
N THR A 481 -9.91 6.56 15.67
CA THR A 481 -9.16 7.68 15.07
C THR A 481 -10.11 8.82 14.67
N VAL A 482 -11.25 8.47 14.06
CA VAL A 482 -12.29 9.46 13.69
C VAL A 482 -12.83 10.14 14.94
N ARG A 483 -13.19 9.37 15.98
CA ARG A 483 -13.65 9.93 17.25
C ARG A 483 -12.60 10.79 17.95
N ALA A 484 -11.32 10.41 17.89
CA ALA A 484 -10.24 11.19 18.47
C ALA A 484 -10.06 12.56 17.79
N ASN A 485 -10.19 12.61 16.46
CA ASN A 485 -10.13 13.86 15.71
C ASN A 485 -11.33 14.76 16.00
N LEU A 486 -12.54 14.18 16.04
CA LEU A 486 -13.76 14.91 16.42
C LEU A 486 -13.65 15.47 17.85
N PHE A 487 -13.20 14.64 18.81
CA PHE A 487 -12.99 15.03 20.19
C PHE A 487 -11.98 16.16 20.32
N THR A 488 -10.81 16.03 19.67
CA THR A 488 -9.77 17.06 19.65
C THR A 488 -10.32 18.38 19.12
N LYS A 489 -11.04 18.34 17.99
CA LYS A 489 -11.59 19.55 17.37
C LYS A 489 -12.66 20.21 18.22
N LEU A 490 -13.53 19.42 18.86
CA LEU A 490 -14.53 19.93 19.80
C LEU A 490 -13.87 20.62 20.99
N PHE A 491 -12.80 20.02 21.53
CA PHE A 491 -12.04 20.60 22.64
C PHE A 491 -11.35 21.92 22.26
N GLU A 492 -10.75 22.01 21.08
CA GLU A 492 -10.18 23.27 20.58
C GLU A 492 -11.22 24.39 20.53
N LEU A 493 -12.40 24.09 19.99
CA LEU A 493 -13.50 25.05 19.91
C LEU A 493 -14.01 25.46 21.30
N PHE A 494 -14.10 24.51 22.22
CA PHE A 494 -14.47 24.79 23.61
C PHE A 494 -13.45 25.70 24.32
N LEU A 495 -12.15 25.50 24.09
CA LEU A 495 -11.11 26.36 24.68
C LEU A 495 -11.16 27.79 24.11
N GLN A 496 -11.58 27.97 22.86
CA GLN A 496 -11.75 29.29 22.23
C GLN A 496 -12.97 30.05 22.79
N ASP A 497 -13.97 29.36 23.35
CA ASP A 497 -15.17 29.95 23.96
C ASP A 497 -14.95 30.53 25.37
N CYS A 498 -13.75 30.41 25.95
CA CYS A 498 -13.52 30.75 27.36
C CYS A 498 -13.68 32.27 27.66
N PRO A 499 -14.46 32.67 28.69
CA PRO A 499 -14.92 34.05 28.94
C PRO A 499 -13.84 35.05 29.41
N GLN A 500 -12.57 34.65 29.44
CA GLN A 500 -11.46 35.50 29.88
C GLN A 500 -10.92 36.41 28.75
N GLN A 501 -11.41 36.22 27.51
CA GLN A 501 -11.10 37.07 26.37
C GLN A 501 -12.33 37.92 26.00
N GLN A 502 -12.19 39.25 26.03
CA GLN A 502 -13.27 40.19 25.70
C GLN A 502 -13.78 40.06 24.24
N ASP A 503 -13.02 39.36 23.38
CA ASP A 503 -13.33 39.07 21.97
C ASP A 503 -13.53 37.56 21.70
N ALA A 504 -14.00 36.78 22.69
CA ALA A 504 -14.19 35.33 22.52
C ALA A 504 -15.22 35.02 21.41
N LYS A 505 -14.79 34.21 20.43
CA LYS A 505 -15.68 33.65 19.41
C LYS A 505 -16.48 32.54 20.06
N HIS A 506 -17.78 32.73 20.25
CA HIS A 506 -18.67 31.78 20.91
C HIS A 506 -19.11 30.71 19.91
N ALA A 507 -18.26 29.75 19.61
CA ALA A 507 -18.48 28.65 18.70
C ALA A 507 -19.55 27.66 19.22
N ILE A 508 -19.43 27.18 20.46
CA ILE A 508 -20.32 26.16 21.04
C ILE A 508 -21.38 26.83 21.93
N HIS A 509 -21.03 27.93 22.60
CA HIS A 509 -21.94 28.63 23.51
C HIS A 509 -23.20 29.14 22.79
N VAL A 510 -24.38 28.93 23.39
CA VAL A 510 -25.70 29.28 22.87
C VAL A 510 -26.34 30.28 23.84
N SER A 511 -26.64 31.49 23.35
CA SER A 511 -27.25 32.56 24.17
C SER A 511 -28.77 32.48 24.18
N ASP A 512 -29.41 33.07 25.20
CA ASP A 512 -30.87 33.17 25.30
C ASP A 512 -31.50 33.89 24.10
N ARG A 513 -30.79 34.85 23.51
CA ARG A 513 -31.23 35.54 22.28
C ARG A 513 -31.29 34.58 21.09
N MET A 514 -30.23 33.80 20.87
CA MET A 514 -30.18 32.79 19.80
C MET A 514 -31.27 31.73 20.00
N LEU A 515 -31.47 31.26 21.23
CA LEU A 515 -32.53 30.31 21.56
C LEU A 515 -33.90 30.87 21.24
N THR A 516 -34.20 32.08 21.71
CA THR A 516 -35.50 32.72 21.48
C THR A 516 -35.78 32.90 20.00
N GLU A 517 -34.76 33.21 19.20
CA GLU A 517 -34.88 33.32 17.74
C GLU A 517 -35.15 31.96 17.07
N TRP A 518 -34.42 30.91 17.48
CA TRP A 518 -34.53 29.58 16.89
C TRP A 518 -35.79 28.83 17.34
N THR A 519 -36.26 29.06 18.56
CA THR A 519 -37.42 28.36 19.14
C THR A 519 -38.70 29.18 19.18
N GLY A 520 -38.62 30.50 19.00
CA GLY A 520 -39.78 31.40 18.96
C GLY A 520 -40.61 31.35 17.69
N GLN A 521 -40.16 30.64 16.64
CA GLN A 521 -40.82 30.53 15.34
C GLN A 521 -41.62 29.23 15.17
N MET A 522 -42.35 28.78 16.20
CA MET A 522 -43.35 27.72 15.98
C MET A 522 -44.45 28.27 15.07
N ASN A 523 -44.54 27.73 13.85
CA ASN A 523 -45.61 28.04 12.92
C ASN A 523 -46.95 27.46 13.44
N ALA A 524 -48.07 27.93 12.89
CA ALA A 524 -49.42 27.69 13.41
C ALA A 524 -49.83 26.20 13.49
N ASP A 525 -49.09 25.33 12.81
CA ASP A 525 -49.27 23.87 12.77
C ASP A 525 -48.41 23.12 13.81
N GLY A 526 -47.67 23.83 14.67
CA GLY A 526 -46.83 23.24 15.72
C GLY A 526 -45.50 22.66 15.24
N VAL A 527 -45.01 23.08 14.08
CA VAL A 527 -43.75 22.61 13.48
C VAL A 527 -42.60 23.54 13.85
N LEU A 528 -41.56 22.99 14.49
CA LEU A 528 -40.32 23.73 14.77
C LEU A 528 -39.40 23.67 13.54
N GLU A 529 -39.20 24.80 12.86
CA GLU A 529 -38.28 24.92 11.72
C GLU A 529 -36.84 25.16 12.20
N ILE A 530 -36.16 24.08 12.60
CA ILE A 530 -34.76 24.12 13.10
C ILE A 530 -33.83 23.25 12.23
N THR A 531 -32.61 23.72 12.00
CA THR A 531 -31.59 23.08 11.14
C THR A 531 -30.68 22.12 11.92
N PRO A 532 -30.03 21.13 11.27
CA PRO A 532 -29.07 20.23 11.93
C PRO A 532 -27.94 20.96 12.66
N TYR A 533 -27.45 22.06 12.08
CA TYR A 533 -26.47 22.93 12.72
C TYR A 533 -26.96 23.48 14.06
N GLN A 534 -28.17 24.04 14.10
CA GLN A 534 -28.78 24.62 15.31
C GLN A 534 -29.05 23.52 16.36
N ILE A 535 -29.58 22.37 15.95
CA ILE A 535 -29.80 21.21 16.82
C ILE A 535 -28.46 20.79 17.45
N ASN A 536 -27.44 20.54 16.63
CA ASN A 536 -26.15 20.04 17.09
C ASN A 536 -25.47 21.02 18.03
N ARG A 537 -25.55 22.32 17.75
CA ARG A 537 -24.96 23.35 18.61
C ARG A 537 -25.63 23.43 19.98
N ILE A 538 -26.96 23.31 20.05
CA ILE A 538 -27.69 23.25 21.34
C ILE A 538 -27.28 22.00 22.12
N LEU A 539 -27.20 20.83 21.46
CA LEU A 539 -26.80 19.59 22.13
C LEU A 539 -25.33 19.62 22.58
N LEU A 540 -24.42 20.15 21.74
CA LEU A 540 -23.01 20.33 22.11
C LEU A 540 -22.84 21.31 23.26
N HIS A 541 -23.63 22.39 23.31
CA HIS A 541 -23.67 23.28 24.49
C HIS A 541 -24.04 22.50 25.76
N ALA A 542 -25.11 21.69 25.70
CA ALA A 542 -25.53 20.87 26.83
C ALA A 542 -24.49 19.81 27.24
N LEU A 543 -23.62 19.38 26.32
CA LEU A 543 -22.58 18.39 26.61
C LEU A 543 -21.26 19.01 27.07
N CYS A 544 -20.95 20.24 26.67
CA CYS A 544 -19.69 20.90 27.03
C CYS A 544 -19.78 21.71 28.32
N TYR A 545 -20.96 22.22 28.65
CA TYR A 545 -21.18 23.10 29.81
C TYR A 545 -22.03 22.41 30.87
N SER A 546 -21.67 22.58 32.14
CA SER A 546 -22.40 21.99 33.27
C SER A 546 -23.78 22.63 33.44
N LYS A 547 -24.77 21.86 33.90
CA LYS A 547 -26.15 22.33 34.14
C LYS A 547 -26.24 23.63 34.94
N ASP A 548 -25.35 23.83 35.91
CA ASP A 548 -25.30 25.05 36.76
C ASP A 548 -25.01 26.34 35.97
N THR A 549 -24.53 26.22 34.74
CA THR A 549 -24.23 27.36 33.85
C THR A 549 -25.36 27.65 32.85
N TRP A 550 -26.37 26.79 32.76
CA TRP A 550 -27.47 26.96 31.81
C TRP A 550 -28.53 27.92 32.35
N SER A 551 -29.03 28.81 31.50
CA SER A 551 -30.18 29.66 31.83
C SER A 551 -31.48 28.83 31.95
N ASP A 552 -32.46 29.37 32.68
CA ASP A 552 -33.80 28.76 32.75
C ASP A 552 -34.45 28.64 31.36
N ALA A 553 -34.19 29.62 30.49
CA ALA A 553 -34.64 29.61 29.10
C ALA A 553 -34.00 28.48 28.30
N PHE A 554 -32.69 28.25 28.44
CA PHE A 554 -32.00 27.14 27.79
C PHE A 554 -32.52 25.79 28.27
N GLN A 555 -32.70 25.61 29.58
CA GLN A 555 -33.23 24.36 30.14
C GLN A 555 -34.64 24.03 29.60
N MET A 556 -35.53 25.02 29.51
CA MET A 556 -36.87 24.81 28.98
C MET A 556 -36.84 24.45 27.48
N ASN A 557 -36.06 25.18 26.69
CA ASN A 557 -35.95 24.96 25.24
C ASN A 557 -35.24 23.65 24.90
N LEU A 558 -34.25 23.23 25.68
CA LEU A 558 -33.59 21.93 25.53
C LEU A 558 -34.60 20.79 25.71
N ARG A 559 -35.50 20.87 26.70
CA ARG A 559 -36.57 19.86 26.88
C ARG A 559 -37.52 19.79 25.69
N ILE A 560 -37.92 20.94 25.17
CA ILE A 560 -38.78 21.03 23.98
C ILE A 560 -38.07 20.40 22.77
N LEU A 561 -36.78 20.72 22.57
CA LEU A 561 -35.98 20.17 21.48
C LEU A 561 -35.82 18.65 21.59
N LEU A 562 -35.51 18.11 22.77
CA LEU A 562 -35.38 16.66 22.99
C LEU A 562 -36.71 15.94 22.72
N GLN A 563 -37.84 16.52 23.13
CA GLN A 563 -39.17 15.98 22.81
C GLN A 563 -39.47 16.06 21.31
N PHE A 564 -39.09 17.15 20.64
CA PHE A 564 -39.25 17.32 19.20
C PHE A 564 -38.48 16.26 18.40
N LEU A 565 -37.20 16.04 18.75
CA LEU A 565 -36.37 15.01 18.12
C LEU A 565 -37.04 13.64 18.24
N ARG A 566 -37.46 13.24 19.44
CA ARG A 566 -38.17 11.96 19.68
C ARG A 566 -39.48 11.82 18.90
N ASN A 567 -40.26 12.90 18.78
CA ASN A 567 -41.58 12.85 18.15
C ASN A 567 -41.53 12.80 16.60
N ARG A 568 -40.56 13.47 15.97
CA ARG A 568 -40.44 13.54 14.50
C ARG A 568 -39.88 12.27 13.86
N PHE A 569 -39.15 11.43 14.60
CA PHE A 569 -38.72 10.12 14.10
C PHE A 569 -39.88 9.11 13.97
N ASN A 570 -41.01 9.36 14.65
CA ASN A 570 -42.20 8.50 14.63
C ASN A 570 -43.15 8.77 13.44
N GLU A 571 -42.99 9.87 12.70
CA GLU A 571 -43.91 10.28 11.61
C GLU A 571 -43.32 10.24 10.18
N ALA A 572 -42.03 9.94 9.99
CA ALA A 572 -41.41 9.93 8.66
C ALA A 572 -41.72 8.65 7.86
N GLN A 573 -42.46 8.78 6.75
CA GLN A 573 -42.76 7.70 5.82
C GLN A 573 -41.50 7.26 5.03
N GLY A 574 -40.71 6.33 5.57
CA GLY A 574 -39.69 5.59 4.83
C GLY A 574 -38.54 5.05 5.68
N ILE A 575 -38.22 3.76 5.52
CA ILE A 575 -37.17 3.04 6.26
C ILE A 575 -35.79 3.71 6.12
N GLY A 576 -35.47 4.25 4.93
CA GLY A 576 -34.19 4.93 4.68
C GLY A 576 -34.04 6.30 5.34
N ALA A 577 -35.15 7.04 5.49
CA ALA A 577 -35.15 8.33 6.20
C ALA A 577 -35.10 8.12 7.73
N GLN A 578 -35.69 7.04 8.24
CA GLN A 578 -35.58 6.65 9.65
C GLN A 578 -34.16 6.19 10.02
N THR A 579 -33.47 5.47 9.14
CA THR A 579 -32.11 4.96 9.38
C THR A 579 -31.09 6.11 9.50
N LEU A 580 -31.02 7.01 8.51
CA LEU A 580 -30.10 8.17 8.55
C LEU A 580 -30.35 9.12 9.73
N ALA A 581 -31.59 9.22 10.19
CA ALA A 581 -31.98 10.18 11.21
C ALA A 581 -31.81 9.62 12.64
N HIS A 582 -31.97 8.30 12.84
CA HIS A 582 -31.62 7.60 14.08
C HIS A 582 -30.09 7.46 14.25
N ASP A 583 -29.36 7.19 13.17
CA ASP A 583 -27.89 7.10 13.20
C ASP A 583 -27.21 8.43 13.57
N SER A 584 -27.90 9.56 13.36
CA SER A 584 -27.39 10.90 13.69
C SER A 584 -27.61 11.29 15.17
N TYR A 585 -28.63 10.74 15.83
CA TYR A 585 -29.02 11.09 17.22
C TYR A 585 -29.59 9.86 17.96
N PRO A 586 -28.73 8.93 18.42
CA PRO A 586 -29.20 7.72 19.08
C PRO A 586 -29.94 8.02 20.39
N ASP A 587 -30.94 7.19 20.74
CA ASP A 587 -31.76 7.35 21.95
C ASP A 587 -30.90 7.44 23.23
N GLU A 588 -29.80 6.67 23.29
CA GLU A 588 -28.83 6.69 24.39
C GLU A 588 -28.25 8.10 24.64
N LEU A 589 -27.93 8.84 23.57
CA LEU A 589 -27.44 10.23 23.67
C LEU A 589 -28.54 11.15 24.20
N LEU A 590 -29.74 11.03 23.64
CA LEU A 590 -30.86 11.88 24.02
C LEU A 590 -31.29 11.64 25.48
N ASP A 591 -31.29 10.38 25.92
CA ASP A 591 -31.56 9.98 27.30
C ASP A 591 -30.49 10.51 28.26
N TYR A 592 -29.21 10.42 27.89
CA TYR A 592 -28.12 10.97 28.69
C TYR A 592 -28.27 12.48 28.92
N ILE A 593 -28.54 13.26 27.85
CA ILE A 593 -28.73 14.71 27.94
C ILE A 593 -30.01 15.05 28.73
N ALA A 594 -31.10 14.30 28.53
CA ALA A 594 -32.35 14.49 29.26
C ALA A 594 -32.19 14.24 30.77
N ASN A 595 -31.50 13.17 31.15
CA ASN A 595 -31.22 12.82 32.55
C ASN A 595 -30.34 13.89 33.21
N SER A 596 -29.28 14.31 32.50
CA SER A 596 -28.39 15.40 32.92
C SER A 596 -29.17 16.70 33.14
N ALA A 597 -30.07 17.06 32.21
CA ALA A 597 -30.94 18.22 32.33
C ALA A 597 -31.93 18.12 33.51
N ASN A 598 -32.38 16.92 33.87
CA ASN A 598 -33.25 16.68 35.00
C ASN A 598 -32.51 16.63 36.35
N GLY A 599 -31.17 16.70 36.35
CA GLY A 599 -30.37 16.60 37.57
C GLY A 599 -30.35 15.21 38.18
N VAL A 600 -30.72 14.19 37.39
CA VAL A 600 -30.55 12.78 37.75
C VAL A 600 -29.16 12.40 37.29
N ALA A 601 -28.30 11.91 38.20
CA ALA A 601 -27.03 11.33 37.80
C ALA A 601 -27.34 10.12 36.89
N PRO A 602 -26.96 10.15 35.61
CA PRO A 602 -27.26 9.04 34.71
C PRO A 602 -26.55 7.78 35.23
N ASP A 603 -27.30 6.68 35.40
CA ASP A 603 -26.76 5.38 35.84
C ASP A 603 -25.84 4.74 34.78
N THR A 604 -25.85 5.27 33.54
CA THR A 604 -25.08 4.79 32.39
C THR A 604 -23.93 5.75 32.03
N ILE A 605 -22.80 5.19 31.59
CA ILE A 605 -21.65 5.95 31.07
C ILE A 605 -22.12 6.76 29.86
N SER A 606 -21.63 8.00 29.72
CA SER A 606 -21.99 8.85 28.59
C SER A 606 -21.63 8.17 27.26
N PRO A 607 -22.54 8.14 26.27
CA PRO A 607 -22.30 7.46 24.98
C PRO A 607 -21.24 8.17 24.11
N MET A 608 -20.77 9.34 24.54
CA MET A 608 -19.74 10.14 23.89
C MET A 608 -18.96 10.91 24.94
N VAL A 609 -17.67 11.17 24.70
CA VAL A 609 -16.87 12.02 25.59
C VAL A 609 -16.84 13.48 25.11
N SER A 610 -16.97 14.43 26.03
CA SER A 610 -17.00 15.87 25.81
C SER A 610 -16.30 16.62 26.96
N PRO A 611 -16.02 17.93 26.82
CA PRO A 611 -15.47 18.74 27.92
C PRO A 611 -16.30 18.72 29.21
N GLY A 612 -17.63 18.65 29.11
CA GLY A 612 -18.54 18.73 30.27
C GLY A 612 -18.75 17.42 31.02
N ASN A 613 -18.31 16.28 30.47
CA ASN A 613 -18.50 14.96 31.07
C ASN A 613 -17.19 14.26 31.46
N ILE A 614 -16.12 15.03 31.67
CA ILE A 614 -14.88 14.51 32.25
C ILE A 614 -15.16 14.09 33.69
N THR A 615 -15.09 12.79 33.93
CA THR A 615 -15.29 12.15 35.24
C THR A 615 -14.22 11.07 35.44
N PRO A 616 -14.04 10.55 36.68
CA PRO A 616 -13.14 9.43 36.90
C PRO A 616 -13.47 8.21 36.02
N ALA A 617 -14.75 7.96 35.73
CA ALA A 617 -15.20 6.84 34.90
C ALA A 617 -14.87 7.02 33.40
N THR A 618 -14.92 8.25 32.89
CA THR A 618 -14.64 8.55 31.47
C THR A 618 -13.16 8.83 31.19
N SER A 619 -12.32 8.91 32.22
CA SER A 619 -10.92 9.32 32.09
C SER A 619 -10.09 8.38 31.22
N LEU A 620 -10.31 7.07 31.29
CA LEU A 620 -9.59 6.10 30.45
C LEU A 620 -10.02 6.17 28.99
N ASP A 621 -11.31 6.36 28.71
CA ASP A 621 -11.82 6.50 27.33
C ASP A 621 -11.31 7.77 26.66
N ILE A 622 -11.21 8.88 27.43
CA ILE A 622 -10.53 10.11 26.98
C ILE A 622 -9.09 9.80 26.59
N VAL A 623 -8.38 9.06 27.42
CA VAL A 623 -6.97 8.73 27.17
C VAL A 623 -6.82 7.85 25.95
N LYS A 624 -7.72 6.88 25.73
CA LYS A 624 -7.75 6.07 24.49
C LYS A 624 -7.88 6.96 23.25
N LEU A 625 -8.71 8.01 23.28
CA LEU A 625 -8.83 8.98 22.19
C LEU A 625 -7.55 9.82 22.02
N LEU A 626 -7.01 10.36 23.12
CA LEU A 626 -5.81 11.19 23.09
C LEU A 626 -4.54 10.42 22.69
N ALA A 627 -4.43 9.14 23.05
CA ALA A 627 -3.27 8.32 22.77
C ALA A 627 -3.13 8.03 21.26
N VAL A 628 -4.25 7.83 20.56
CA VAL A 628 -4.27 7.53 19.11
C VAL A 628 -4.05 8.78 18.25
N SER A 629 -4.41 9.98 18.73
CA SER A 629 -4.23 11.22 17.98
C SER A 629 -2.90 11.92 18.31
N MET A 630 -1.88 11.63 17.50
CA MET A 630 -0.54 12.23 17.68
C MET A 630 -0.48 13.73 17.34
N ASP A 631 -1.48 14.25 16.63
CA ASP A 631 -1.58 15.65 16.23
C ASP A 631 -2.40 16.50 17.22
N THR A 632 -2.91 15.92 18.31
CA THR A 632 -3.64 16.68 19.33
C THR A 632 -2.73 17.78 19.92
N PRO A 633 -3.16 19.05 19.93
CA PRO A 633 -2.37 20.13 20.50
C PRO A 633 -2.05 19.89 21.98
N GLU A 634 -0.82 20.17 22.38
CA GLU A 634 -0.38 19.99 23.78
C GLU A 634 -1.25 20.78 24.78
N ALA A 635 -1.77 21.95 24.36
CA ALA A 635 -2.70 22.73 25.17
C ALA A 635 -3.99 21.96 25.52
N VAL A 636 -4.54 21.18 24.57
CA VAL A 636 -5.73 20.34 24.79
C VAL A 636 -5.40 19.21 25.76
N ILE A 637 -4.30 18.49 25.54
CA ILE A 637 -3.85 17.41 26.44
C ILE A 637 -3.66 17.92 27.87
N GLN A 638 -2.96 19.04 28.04
CA GLN A 638 -2.69 19.60 29.37
C GLN A 638 -3.97 20.06 30.09
N THR A 639 -4.92 20.66 29.38
CA THR A 639 -6.18 21.15 29.96
C THR A 639 -7.07 19.99 30.39
N VAL A 640 -7.17 18.94 29.56
CA VAL A 640 -7.89 17.71 29.91
C VAL A 640 -7.29 17.04 31.14
N VAL A 641 -5.97 16.80 31.14
CA VAL A 641 -5.32 16.08 32.26
C VAL A 641 -5.33 16.90 33.55
N LYS A 642 -5.26 18.24 33.48
CA LYS A 642 -5.36 19.12 34.66
C LYS A 642 -6.80 19.31 35.15
N HIS A 643 -7.81 18.84 34.42
CA HIS A 643 -9.20 18.95 34.83
C HIS A 643 -9.44 18.25 36.19
N PRO A 644 -10.13 18.88 37.16
CA PRO A 644 -10.23 18.36 38.53
C PRO A 644 -10.87 16.97 38.64
N ASN A 645 -11.80 16.66 37.73
CA ASN A 645 -12.51 15.38 37.70
C ASN A 645 -11.84 14.33 36.82
N PHE A 646 -10.69 14.64 36.21
CA PHE A 646 -9.90 13.66 35.47
C PHE A 646 -9.08 12.81 36.44
N ASN A 647 -9.27 11.49 36.41
CA ASN A 647 -8.50 10.51 37.17
C ASN A 647 -7.35 9.97 36.30
N PRO A 648 -6.09 10.35 36.58
CA PRO A 648 -4.95 9.92 35.79
C PRO A 648 -4.53 8.47 36.05
N ASP A 649 -5.07 7.84 37.10
CA ASP A 649 -4.87 6.43 37.47
C ASP A 649 -6.13 5.58 37.20
N ALA A 650 -6.99 6.00 36.27
CA ALA A 650 -8.19 5.26 35.89
C ALA A 650 -7.82 3.93 35.22
N VAL A 651 -8.37 2.81 35.70
CA VAL A 651 -8.09 1.47 35.14
C VAL A 651 -9.35 0.77 34.66
N ASP A 652 -9.24 -0.05 33.61
CA ASP A 652 -10.32 -0.96 33.20
C ASP A 652 -10.24 -2.31 33.93
N ASP A 653 -11.17 -3.21 33.60
CA ASP A 653 -11.28 -4.56 34.19
C ASP A 653 -10.04 -5.43 33.95
N ASP A 654 -9.27 -5.13 32.90
CA ASP A 654 -8.02 -5.82 32.55
C ASP A 654 -6.77 -5.13 33.18
N GLY A 655 -6.97 -4.02 33.89
CA GLY A 655 -5.91 -3.26 34.57
C GLY A 655 -5.15 -2.27 33.66
N LEU A 656 -5.69 -1.93 32.50
CA LEU A 656 -5.08 -0.97 31.56
C LEU A 656 -5.04 0.43 32.18
N THR A 657 -3.87 1.07 32.20
CA THR A 657 -3.71 2.42 32.76
C THR A 657 -3.51 3.49 31.68
N PRO A 658 -3.79 4.76 31.99
CA PRO A 658 -3.58 5.86 31.05
C PRO A 658 -2.11 6.00 30.66
N PHE A 659 -1.21 5.78 31.62
CA PHE A 659 0.22 5.85 31.39
C PHE A 659 0.71 4.71 30.48
N TYR A 660 0.17 3.50 30.65
CA TYR A 660 0.46 2.38 29.76
C TYR A 660 0.11 2.70 28.30
N LEU A 661 -1.09 3.25 28.05
CA LEU A 661 -1.51 3.67 26.70
C LEU A 661 -0.61 4.73 26.08
N ALA A 662 -0.20 5.73 26.87
CA ALA A 662 0.71 6.76 26.39
C ALA A 662 2.08 6.18 26.00
N ALA A 663 2.57 5.18 26.75
CA ALA A 663 3.82 4.49 26.45
C ALA A 663 3.69 3.56 25.23
N GLU A 664 2.57 2.86 25.09
CA GLU A 664 2.28 1.98 23.95
C GLU A 664 2.25 2.73 22.62
N GLN A 665 1.69 3.94 22.61
CA GLN A 665 1.63 4.78 21.40
C GLN A 665 2.86 5.71 21.25
N GLY A 666 3.74 5.76 22.24
CA GLY A 666 4.88 6.67 22.26
C GLY A 666 4.49 8.16 22.35
N ASN A 667 3.31 8.47 22.90
CA ASN A 667 2.76 9.82 22.99
C ASN A 667 3.38 10.59 24.17
N ILE A 668 4.52 11.25 23.90
CA ILE A 668 5.28 12.04 24.89
C ILE A 668 4.45 13.17 25.52
N PRO A 669 3.72 14.01 24.75
CA PRO A 669 2.90 15.07 25.35
C PRO A 669 1.88 14.56 26.37
N LEU A 670 1.19 13.46 26.06
CA LEU A 670 0.22 12.83 26.95
C LEU A 670 0.89 12.24 28.19
N ALA A 671 1.96 11.48 28.02
CA ALA A 671 2.71 10.94 29.15
C ALA A 671 3.30 12.02 30.06
N SER A 672 3.76 13.13 29.49
CA SER A 672 4.26 14.29 30.24
C SER A 672 3.17 14.92 31.10
N ALA A 673 1.99 15.12 30.52
CA ALA A 673 0.84 15.63 31.26
C ALA A 673 0.42 14.67 32.38
N LEU A 674 0.41 13.36 32.13
CA LEU A 674 0.11 12.35 33.15
C LEU A 674 1.14 12.33 34.28
N LEU A 675 2.45 12.36 33.98
CA LEU A 675 3.52 12.41 35.01
C LEU A 675 3.36 13.61 35.96
N SER A 676 2.84 14.73 35.48
CA SER A 676 2.60 15.92 36.30
C SER A 676 1.54 15.72 37.40
N ARG A 677 0.79 14.62 37.36
CA ARG A 677 -0.24 14.23 38.34
C ARG A 677 0.19 13.09 39.28
N ASP A 678 1.48 12.76 39.33
CA ASP A 678 2.07 11.73 40.21
C ASP A 678 1.50 10.30 39.99
N VAL A 679 1.31 9.93 38.70
CA VAL A 679 0.78 8.62 38.31
C VAL A 679 1.72 7.47 38.61
N ASP A 680 1.17 6.29 38.89
CA ASP A 680 1.94 5.06 38.95
C ASP A 680 2.26 4.53 37.55
N TYR A 681 3.50 4.76 37.11
CA TYR A 681 4.02 4.33 35.81
C TYR A 681 4.57 2.88 35.81
N LEU A 682 4.48 2.16 36.93
CA LEU A 682 4.92 0.76 37.04
C LEU A 682 3.76 -0.23 36.94
N VAL A 683 2.52 0.25 36.81
CA VAL A 683 1.35 -0.63 36.67
C VAL A 683 1.43 -1.41 35.36
N GLN A 684 1.37 -2.73 35.49
CA GLN A 684 1.53 -3.66 34.37
C GLN A 684 0.19 -3.94 33.69
N PHE A 685 0.23 -4.12 32.37
CA PHE A 685 -0.90 -4.58 31.58
C PHE A 685 -0.46 -5.78 30.73
N ASN A 686 -1.26 -6.84 30.71
CA ASN A 686 -0.91 -8.14 30.10
C ASN A 686 0.46 -8.69 30.55
N GLY A 687 0.86 -8.36 31.78
CA GLY A 687 2.16 -8.75 32.34
C GLY A 687 3.36 -7.94 31.85
N TYR A 688 3.17 -6.87 31.07
CA TYR A 688 4.24 -5.98 30.61
C TYR A 688 4.19 -4.61 31.32
N LEU A 689 5.36 -4.04 31.58
CA LEU A 689 5.50 -2.67 32.08
C LEU A 689 5.28 -1.64 30.94
N PRO A 690 4.81 -0.42 31.22
CA PRO A 690 4.69 0.64 30.21
C PRO A 690 5.99 0.89 29.45
N LEU A 691 7.13 0.93 30.16
CA LEU A 691 8.44 1.14 29.56
C LEU A 691 8.89 -0.03 28.66
N SER A 692 8.52 -1.27 29.03
CA SER A 692 8.76 -2.47 28.22
C SER A 692 7.98 -2.41 26.91
N THR A 693 6.70 -2.06 26.97
CA THR A 693 5.83 -1.96 25.79
C THR A 693 6.33 -0.87 24.82
N ALA A 694 6.77 0.28 25.35
CA ALA A 694 7.36 1.34 24.54
C ALA A 694 8.64 0.88 23.80
N LEU A 695 9.46 0.03 24.44
CA LEU A 695 10.64 -0.55 23.82
C LEU A 695 10.29 -1.58 22.75
N HIS A 696 9.31 -2.45 22.99
CA HIS A 696 8.83 -3.43 22.02
C HIS A 696 8.25 -2.76 20.77
N ASN A 697 7.52 -1.66 20.93
CA ASN A 697 6.96 -0.87 19.83
C ASN A 697 8.00 0.07 19.17
N GLY A 698 9.23 0.12 19.68
CA GLY A 698 10.32 0.91 19.08
C GLY A 698 10.26 2.41 19.37
N HIS A 699 9.50 2.85 20.37
CA HIS A 699 9.36 4.25 20.77
C HIS A 699 10.57 4.77 21.58
N LEU A 700 11.78 4.71 21.00
CA LEU A 700 13.03 5.08 21.69
C LEU A 700 13.04 6.53 22.17
N SER A 701 12.43 7.46 21.43
CA SER A 701 12.29 8.86 21.85
C SER A 701 11.47 9.00 23.14
N PHE A 702 10.42 8.19 23.28
CA PHE A 702 9.61 8.13 24.49
C PHE A 702 10.43 7.61 25.67
N VAL A 703 11.16 6.51 25.47
CA VAL A 703 12.01 5.89 26.51
C VAL A 703 13.09 6.87 27.00
N LEU A 704 13.75 7.58 26.07
CA LEU A 704 14.76 8.59 26.40
C LEU A 704 14.15 9.74 27.21
N TRP A 705 13.00 10.26 26.75
CA TRP A 705 12.29 11.32 27.45
C TRP A 705 11.85 10.88 28.85
N PHE A 706 11.22 9.71 28.97
CA PHE A 706 10.68 9.20 30.23
C PHE A 706 11.79 9.03 31.28
N LEU A 707 12.90 8.40 30.91
CA LEU A 707 14.04 8.25 31.81
C LEU A 707 14.67 9.61 32.16
N GLY A 708 14.73 10.55 31.22
CA GLY A 708 15.16 11.92 31.49
C GLY A 708 14.24 12.68 32.45
N ALA A 709 12.93 12.44 32.39
CA ALA A 709 11.92 13.05 33.26
C ALA A 709 11.93 12.48 34.69
N LEU A 710 12.39 11.23 34.86
CA LEU A 710 12.53 10.61 36.17
C LEU A 710 13.77 11.12 36.94
N PRO A 711 13.65 11.32 38.27
CA PRO A 711 14.80 11.50 39.16
C PRO A 711 15.81 10.35 39.08
N ASP A 712 17.10 10.65 39.22
CA ASP A 712 18.20 9.67 39.09
C ASP A 712 18.03 8.43 40.00
N ASP A 713 17.47 8.60 41.19
CA ASP A 713 17.20 7.53 42.18
C ASP A 713 16.06 6.58 41.74
N LYS A 714 15.10 7.06 40.93
CA LYS A 714 13.97 6.25 40.44
C LYS A 714 14.26 5.55 39.10
N ARG A 715 15.22 6.02 38.31
CA ARG A 715 15.58 5.43 37.01
C ARG A 715 15.97 3.96 37.10
N ALA A 716 16.77 3.60 38.10
CA ALA A 716 17.19 2.23 38.30
C ALA A 716 16.02 1.30 38.61
N GLY A 717 15.09 1.75 39.48
CA GLY A 717 13.86 1.02 39.76
C GLY A 717 13.03 0.78 38.50
N ALA A 718 12.76 1.82 37.71
CA ALA A 718 11.95 1.70 36.49
C ALA A 718 12.52 0.72 35.44
N VAL A 719 13.86 0.61 35.32
CA VAL A 719 14.51 -0.28 34.35
C VAL A 719 14.68 -1.71 34.89
N MET A 720 14.80 -1.85 36.21
CA MET A 720 15.03 -3.14 36.87
C MET A 720 13.76 -3.78 37.43
N GLU A 721 12.61 -3.10 37.35
CA GLU A 721 11.33 -3.66 37.76
C GLU A 721 11.01 -4.93 36.96
N GLU A 722 10.53 -5.95 37.65
CA GLU A 722 10.16 -7.23 37.04
C GLU A 722 8.73 -7.17 36.51
N ASP A 723 8.57 -7.54 35.24
CA ASP A 723 7.27 -7.72 34.61
C ASP A 723 6.56 -8.98 35.15
N GLY A 724 5.31 -9.25 34.72
CA GLY A 724 4.54 -10.43 35.12
C GLY A 724 5.17 -11.76 34.70
N PHE A 725 6.18 -11.72 33.83
CA PHE A 725 6.97 -12.87 33.38
C PHE A 725 8.31 -13.00 34.12
N ALA A 726 8.57 -12.15 35.13
CA ALA A 726 9.83 -12.03 35.86
C ALA A 726 11.03 -11.66 34.96
N ASN A 727 10.77 -10.88 33.92
CA ASN A 727 11.79 -10.23 33.10
C ASN A 727 11.86 -8.75 33.46
N THR A 728 13.08 -8.20 33.48
CA THR A 728 13.29 -6.76 33.60
C THR A 728 13.31 -6.11 32.23
N VAL A 729 12.96 -4.82 32.14
CA VAL A 729 13.05 -4.01 30.92
C VAL A 729 14.45 -4.10 30.26
N LEU A 730 15.51 -4.22 31.06
CA LEU A 730 16.88 -4.37 30.54
C LEU A 730 17.11 -5.72 29.83
N ILE A 731 16.48 -6.79 30.29
CA ILE A 731 16.59 -8.14 29.68
C ILE A 731 16.02 -8.10 28.25
N GLU A 732 14.89 -7.45 28.07
CA GLU A 732 14.24 -7.28 26.75
C GLU A 732 15.12 -6.45 25.82
N ALA A 733 15.67 -5.35 26.35
CA ALA A 733 16.59 -4.50 25.61
C ALA A 733 17.88 -5.23 25.20
N ALA A 734 18.30 -6.29 25.89
CA ALA A 734 19.55 -7.02 25.58
C ALA A 734 19.61 -7.55 24.13
N ILE A 735 18.45 -7.82 23.53
CA ILE A 735 18.33 -8.29 22.16
C ILE A 735 18.68 -7.17 21.16
N ASN A 736 18.31 -5.92 21.47
CA ASN A 736 18.54 -4.75 20.63
C ASN A 736 19.65 -3.84 21.20
N PRO A 737 20.83 -3.74 20.55
CA PRO A 737 21.95 -2.94 21.05
C PRO A 737 21.64 -1.45 21.26
N GLU A 738 20.71 -0.89 20.48
CA GLU A 738 20.35 0.53 20.57
C GLU A 738 19.48 0.81 21.80
N SER A 739 18.42 0.02 21.99
CA SER A 739 17.60 0.00 23.20
C SER A 739 18.47 -0.20 24.45
N LEU A 740 19.37 -1.19 24.40
CA LEU A 740 20.28 -1.48 25.51
C LEU A 740 21.22 -0.31 25.81
N ARG A 741 21.79 0.31 24.77
CA ARG A 741 22.65 1.48 24.95
C ARG A 741 21.90 2.62 25.62
N LEU A 742 20.70 2.91 25.16
CA LEU A 742 19.85 3.98 25.71
C LEU A 742 19.62 3.75 27.21
N LEU A 743 19.14 2.57 27.59
CA LEU A 743 18.89 2.22 28.99
C LEU A 743 20.19 2.30 29.81
N LEU A 744 21.30 1.75 29.31
CA LEU A 744 22.58 1.81 30.04
C LEU A 744 23.08 3.25 30.20
N THR A 745 22.91 4.13 29.21
CA THR A 745 23.34 5.53 29.32
C THR A 745 22.57 6.33 30.37
N SER A 746 21.32 5.94 30.67
CA SER A 746 20.51 6.59 31.70
C SER A 746 20.78 6.10 33.14
N LEU A 747 21.52 4.99 33.30
CA LEU A 747 21.77 4.36 34.59
C LEU A 747 23.11 4.80 35.19
N SER A 748 23.17 4.88 36.53
CA SER A 748 24.42 5.07 37.28
C SER A 748 25.31 3.82 37.21
N GLU A 749 26.61 3.97 37.45
CA GLU A 749 27.56 2.83 37.44
C GLU A 749 27.18 1.73 38.43
N THR A 750 26.62 2.09 39.59
CA THR A 750 26.14 1.11 40.59
C THR A 750 24.92 0.34 40.08
N ALA A 751 24.00 1.02 39.39
CA ALA A 751 22.81 0.40 38.81
C ALA A 751 23.19 -0.52 37.62
N LYS A 752 24.13 -0.09 36.77
CA LYS A 752 24.67 -0.93 35.69
C LYS A 752 25.26 -2.23 36.25
N ALA A 753 26.09 -2.13 37.29
CA ALA A 753 26.71 -3.29 37.93
C ALA A 753 25.67 -4.26 38.52
N ALA A 754 24.64 -3.75 39.21
CA ALA A 754 23.54 -4.56 39.71
C ALA A 754 22.75 -5.24 38.57
N ALA A 755 22.55 -4.53 37.45
CA ALA A 755 21.74 -5.03 36.37
C ALA A 755 22.38 -6.18 35.58
N VAL A 756 23.72 -6.22 35.43
CA VAL A 756 24.38 -7.39 34.80
C VAL A 756 24.29 -8.65 35.67
N MET A 757 24.05 -8.50 36.98
CA MET A 757 23.97 -9.63 37.93
C MET A 757 22.57 -10.26 38.02
N ILE A 758 21.57 -9.72 37.34
CA ILE A 758 20.21 -10.26 37.32
C ILE A 758 20.22 -11.68 36.75
N LYS A 759 19.49 -12.58 37.42
CA LYS A 759 19.29 -13.96 36.99
C LYS A 759 17.85 -14.17 36.54
N LEU A 760 17.69 -14.74 35.36
CA LEU A 760 16.41 -15.18 34.81
C LEU A 760 15.89 -16.43 35.54
N LYS A 761 14.63 -16.79 35.28
CA LYS A 761 13.97 -18.00 35.81
C LYS A 761 14.78 -19.28 35.60
N ASP A 762 15.46 -19.40 34.46
CA ASP A 762 16.31 -20.54 34.13
C ASP A 762 17.74 -20.41 34.68
N GLN A 763 18.00 -19.49 35.62
CA GLN A 763 19.32 -19.14 36.15
C GLN A 763 20.30 -18.56 35.10
N SER A 764 19.85 -18.27 33.87
CA SER A 764 20.65 -17.52 32.91
C SER A 764 20.88 -16.09 33.40
N THR A 765 21.96 -15.48 32.96
CA THR A 765 22.23 -14.05 33.16
C THR A 765 21.94 -13.28 31.87
N ILE A 766 21.80 -11.97 31.93
CA ILE A 766 21.60 -11.13 30.74
C ILE A 766 22.72 -11.31 29.68
N LEU A 767 23.94 -11.65 30.12
CA LEU A 767 25.06 -11.97 29.22
C LEU A 767 24.78 -13.20 28.34
N HIS A 768 24.04 -14.20 28.83
CA HIS A 768 23.67 -15.38 28.04
C HIS A 768 22.83 -15.00 26.83
N LEU A 769 21.88 -14.08 27.00
CA LEU A 769 21.01 -13.59 25.93
C LEU A 769 21.80 -12.74 24.93
N ALA A 770 22.61 -11.81 25.47
CA ALA A 770 23.44 -10.93 24.66
C ALA A 770 24.57 -11.66 23.93
N ALA A 771 24.97 -12.87 24.33
CA ALA A 771 26.06 -13.63 23.73
C ALA A 771 25.90 -13.85 22.21
N SER A 772 24.66 -13.89 21.72
CA SER A 772 24.34 -13.98 20.29
C SER A 772 24.65 -12.69 19.52
N ASN A 773 24.64 -11.52 20.18
CA ASN A 773 24.86 -10.20 19.60
C ASN A 773 26.13 -9.53 20.17
N PRO A 774 27.20 -9.40 19.38
CA PRO A 774 28.49 -8.92 19.89
C PRO A 774 28.47 -7.46 20.33
N VAL A 775 27.53 -6.64 19.84
CA VAL A 775 27.43 -5.22 20.24
C VAL A 775 26.76 -5.12 21.61
N SER A 776 25.61 -5.78 21.80
CA SER A 776 24.94 -5.85 23.11
C SER A 776 25.85 -6.45 24.18
N LEU A 777 26.52 -7.54 23.82
CA LEU A 777 27.47 -8.20 24.72
C LEU A 777 28.60 -7.25 25.12
N LYS A 778 29.20 -6.52 24.17
CA LYS A 778 30.26 -5.57 24.48
C LYS A 778 29.79 -4.50 25.46
N LEU A 779 28.61 -3.91 25.24
CA LEU A 779 28.05 -2.89 26.13
C LEU A 779 27.88 -3.41 27.57
N LEU A 780 27.40 -4.65 27.73
CA LEU A 780 27.26 -5.27 29.05
C LEU A 780 28.61 -5.63 29.67
N LEU A 781 29.58 -6.12 28.87
CA LEU A 781 30.93 -6.41 29.36
C LEU A 781 31.64 -5.14 29.83
N ASP A 782 31.46 -4.01 29.14
CA ASP A 782 32.00 -2.71 29.58
C ASP A 782 31.45 -2.33 30.97
N CYS A 783 30.19 -2.70 31.27
CA CYS A 783 29.59 -2.49 32.61
C CYS A 783 30.18 -3.43 33.68
N THR A 784 30.75 -4.58 33.31
CA THR A 784 31.38 -5.50 34.27
C THR A 784 32.77 -5.06 34.72
N ALA A 785 33.35 -4.02 34.11
CA ALA A 785 34.66 -3.48 34.49
C ALA A 785 34.67 -2.98 35.94
N CYS A 786 33.53 -2.48 36.43
CA CYS A 786 33.36 -1.97 37.80
C CYS A 786 33.21 -3.08 38.86
N LEU A 787 33.04 -4.35 38.47
CA LEU A 787 32.91 -5.49 39.39
C LEU A 787 34.30 -6.02 39.81
N PRO A 788 34.44 -6.59 41.03
CA PRO A 788 35.64 -7.33 41.43
C PRO A 788 35.98 -8.46 40.43
N GLU A 789 37.27 -8.76 40.23
CA GLU A 789 37.70 -9.76 39.24
C GLU A 789 37.08 -11.14 39.50
N ASP A 790 37.03 -11.58 40.76
CA ASP A 790 36.43 -12.85 41.16
C ASP A 790 34.95 -12.91 40.74
N THR A 791 34.16 -11.90 41.09
CA THR A 791 32.73 -11.81 40.73
C THR A 791 32.52 -11.76 39.22
N ARG A 792 33.40 -11.06 38.49
CA ARG A 792 33.34 -10.98 37.02
C ARG A 792 33.59 -12.35 36.39
N THR A 793 34.59 -13.08 36.87
CA THR A 793 34.87 -14.44 36.36
C THR A 793 33.74 -15.41 36.68
N GLU A 794 33.17 -15.35 37.89
CA GLU A 794 31.99 -16.14 38.28
C GLU A 794 30.79 -15.85 37.37
N LEU A 795 30.55 -14.57 37.05
CA LEU A 795 29.46 -14.14 36.17
C LEU A 795 29.62 -14.64 34.73
N LEU A 796 30.83 -14.55 34.17
CA LEU A 796 31.15 -15.07 32.82
C LEU A 796 31.05 -16.60 32.75
N MET A 797 31.29 -17.27 33.87
CA MET A 797 31.27 -18.72 34.02
C MET A 797 29.94 -19.26 34.59
N ALA A 798 28.97 -18.37 34.84
CA ALA A 798 27.67 -18.74 35.35
C ALA A 798 27.01 -19.77 34.43
N LYS A 799 26.38 -20.77 35.04
CA LYS A 799 25.63 -21.82 34.34
C LYS A 799 24.14 -21.60 34.55
N ASN A 800 23.39 -21.67 33.46
CA ASN A 800 21.94 -21.76 33.55
C ASN A 800 21.50 -23.15 34.07
N THR A 801 20.19 -23.34 34.21
CA THR A 801 19.58 -24.60 34.64
C THR A 801 20.03 -25.76 33.77
N ASN A 802 20.20 -25.59 32.46
CA ASN A 802 20.66 -26.63 31.54
C ASN A 802 22.19 -26.83 31.55
N GLY A 803 22.92 -26.10 32.40
CA GLY A 803 24.37 -26.16 32.54
C GLY A 803 25.14 -25.38 31.47
N PHE A 804 24.46 -24.64 30.60
CA PHE A 804 25.08 -23.82 29.56
C PHE A 804 25.69 -22.57 30.20
N THR A 805 26.89 -22.20 29.75
CA THR A 805 27.54 -20.93 30.08
C THR A 805 27.36 -19.91 28.96
N VAL A 806 27.71 -18.65 29.21
CA VAL A 806 27.71 -17.57 28.21
C VAL A 806 28.53 -17.95 26.96
N LEU A 807 29.66 -18.65 27.13
CA LEU A 807 30.49 -19.12 26.01
C LEU A 807 29.76 -20.14 25.13
N HIS A 808 28.89 -20.99 25.70
CA HIS A 808 28.11 -21.93 24.88
C HIS A 808 27.13 -21.19 23.97
N TYR A 809 26.46 -20.15 24.48
CA TYR A 809 25.57 -19.31 23.66
C TYR A 809 26.34 -18.51 22.60
N ALA A 810 27.54 -18.05 22.92
CA ALA A 810 28.42 -17.36 21.98
C ALA A 810 29.05 -18.31 20.93
N ALA A 811 28.97 -19.63 21.07
CA ALA A 811 29.73 -20.60 20.28
C ALA A 811 29.61 -20.41 18.75
N ASN A 812 28.44 -19.96 18.27
CA ASN A 812 28.20 -19.69 16.85
C ASN A 812 28.51 -18.24 16.40
N ASN A 813 28.97 -17.37 17.30
CA ASN A 813 29.35 -15.98 17.02
C ASN A 813 30.83 -15.72 17.39
N PRO A 814 31.76 -15.72 16.42
CA PRO A 814 33.19 -15.61 16.70
C PRO A 814 33.60 -14.27 17.30
N LYS A 815 32.84 -13.19 17.05
CA LYS A 815 33.10 -11.87 17.64
C LYS A 815 32.76 -11.89 19.14
N SER A 816 31.59 -12.42 19.50
CA SER A 816 31.16 -12.56 20.89
C SER A 816 32.10 -13.48 21.69
N LEU A 817 32.49 -14.62 21.11
CA LEU A 817 33.46 -15.52 21.74
C LEU A 817 34.78 -14.82 22.03
N LYS A 818 35.29 -14.05 21.07
CA LYS A 818 36.53 -13.30 21.24
C LYS A 818 36.43 -12.32 22.41
N LEU A 819 35.35 -11.54 22.47
CA LEU A 819 35.12 -10.59 23.56
C LEU A 819 35.11 -11.28 24.93
N LEU A 820 34.36 -12.39 25.07
CA LEU A 820 34.29 -13.14 26.32
C LEU A 820 35.65 -13.71 26.75
N LEU A 821 36.38 -14.30 25.80
CA LEU A 821 37.69 -14.90 26.08
C LEU A 821 38.73 -13.84 26.43
N ASP A 822 38.73 -12.69 25.75
CA ASP A 822 39.64 -11.59 26.04
C ASP A 822 39.42 -11.02 27.46
N CYS A 823 38.21 -11.11 28.00
CA CYS A 823 37.87 -10.73 29.39
C CYS A 823 38.29 -11.76 30.47
N LEU A 824 38.70 -12.96 30.09
CA LEU A 824 39.17 -14.01 31.01
C LEU A 824 40.69 -14.07 31.04
N GLY A 825 41.29 -14.43 32.17
CA GLY A 825 42.73 -14.73 32.28
C GLY A 825 43.10 -16.04 31.60
N GLU A 826 44.41 -16.30 31.41
CA GLU A 826 44.89 -17.44 30.61
C GLU A 826 44.52 -18.80 31.21
N SER A 827 44.59 -18.93 32.54
CA SER A 827 44.15 -20.11 33.29
C SER A 827 42.64 -20.32 33.17
N GLU A 828 41.85 -19.26 33.30
CA GLU A 828 40.38 -19.34 33.28
C GLU A 828 39.86 -19.64 31.88
N ARG A 829 40.50 -19.13 30.82
CA ARG A 829 40.13 -19.42 29.41
C ARG A 829 40.13 -20.91 29.12
N THR A 830 41.17 -21.62 29.56
CA THR A 830 41.28 -23.07 29.32
C THR A 830 40.13 -23.81 30.01
N ASN A 831 39.84 -23.44 31.27
CA ASN A 831 38.72 -24.02 32.01
C ASN A 831 37.39 -23.69 31.33
N ALA A 832 37.19 -22.44 30.89
CA ALA A 832 35.97 -21.94 30.24
C ALA A 832 35.61 -22.68 28.96
N VAL A 833 36.59 -22.96 28.10
CA VAL A 833 36.37 -23.71 26.84
C VAL A 833 36.04 -25.19 27.12
N MET A 834 36.55 -25.74 28.21
CA MET A 834 36.37 -27.14 28.62
C MET A 834 35.12 -27.38 29.46
N VAL A 835 34.40 -26.33 29.88
CA VAL A 835 33.15 -26.48 30.63
C VAL A 835 32.14 -27.27 29.83
N THR A 836 31.45 -28.19 30.49
CA THR A 836 30.34 -28.96 29.92
C THR A 836 28.98 -28.50 30.44
N ASN A 837 27.98 -28.59 29.57
CA ASN A 837 26.56 -28.49 29.94
C ASN A 837 26.02 -29.80 30.54
N ARG A 838 24.72 -29.88 30.86
CA ARG A 838 24.08 -31.10 31.41
C ARG A 838 24.14 -32.30 30.47
N ILE A 839 24.28 -32.07 29.16
CA ILE A 839 24.44 -33.10 28.14
C ILE A 839 25.92 -33.53 28.04
N GLY A 840 26.84 -32.96 28.83
CA GLY A 840 28.28 -33.24 28.71
C GLY A 840 28.93 -32.58 27.49
N SER A 841 28.19 -31.75 26.76
CA SER A 841 28.67 -31.03 25.58
C SER A 841 29.58 -29.88 26.01
N THR A 842 30.77 -29.77 25.43
CA THR A 842 31.69 -28.63 25.63
C THR A 842 31.39 -27.48 24.67
N VAL A 843 32.01 -26.32 24.86
CA VAL A 843 31.87 -25.17 23.93
C VAL A 843 32.32 -25.53 22.50
N LEU A 844 33.31 -26.43 22.34
CA LEU A 844 33.75 -26.93 21.04
C LEU A 844 32.67 -27.71 20.29
N HIS A 845 31.85 -28.48 21.01
CA HIS A 845 30.73 -29.21 20.42
C HIS A 845 29.70 -28.25 19.82
N GLU A 846 29.36 -27.17 20.54
CA GLU A 846 28.42 -26.16 20.06
C GLU A 846 28.99 -25.33 18.91
N ALA A 847 30.29 -25.05 18.92
CA ALA A 847 30.96 -24.32 17.85
C ALA A 847 31.22 -25.17 16.60
N SER A 848 30.95 -26.48 16.63
CA SER A 848 31.35 -27.43 15.56
C SER A 848 30.81 -27.09 14.17
N ASN A 849 29.72 -26.32 14.08
CA ASN A 849 29.14 -25.86 12.82
C ASN A 849 29.70 -24.51 12.32
N ASN A 850 30.54 -23.82 13.11
CA ASN A 850 31.15 -22.53 12.76
C ASN A 850 32.69 -22.61 12.77
N PRO A 851 33.34 -22.75 11.60
CA PRO A 851 34.80 -22.88 11.49
C PRO A 851 35.59 -21.72 12.11
N LYS A 852 35.07 -20.50 12.03
CA LYS A 852 35.74 -19.30 12.58
C LYS A 852 35.77 -19.34 14.11
N SER A 853 34.65 -19.72 14.73
CA SER A 853 34.55 -19.91 16.17
C SER A 853 35.45 -21.04 16.67
N LEU A 854 35.44 -22.20 15.99
CA LEU A 854 36.34 -23.32 16.32
C LEU A 854 37.81 -22.91 16.25
N LYS A 855 38.21 -22.25 15.15
CA LYS A 855 39.59 -21.78 14.98
C LYS A 855 40.02 -20.86 16.11
N LEU A 856 39.10 -20.02 16.59
CA LEU A 856 39.34 -19.12 17.71
C LEU A 856 39.48 -19.89 19.02
N LEU A 857 38.53 -20.77 19.37
CA LEU A 857 38.58 -21.61 20.58
C LEU A 857 39.85 -22.47 20.64
N LEU A 858 40.21 -23.12 19.53
CA LEU A 858 41.42 -23.94 19.42
C LEU A 858 42.71 -23.11 19.53
N ARG A 859 42.69 -21.80 19.28
CA ARG A 859 43.87 -20.93 19.47
C ARG A 859 44.16 -20.70 20.95
N TYR A 860 43.13 -20.59 21.78
CA TYR A 860 43.25 -20.33 23.22
C TYR A 860 43.45 -21.60 24.06
N LEU A 861 43.34 -22.80 23.46
CA LEU A 861 43.66 -24.06 24.13
C LEU A 861 45.17 -24.38 24.05
N PRO A 862 45.81 -24.75 25.18
CA PRO A 862 47.18 -25.27 25.19
C PRO A 862 47.36 -26.48 24.28
N LYS A 863 48.52 -26.60 23.60
CA LYS A 863 48.79 -27.70 22.66
C LYS A 863 48.53 -29.09 23.27
N ALA A 864 48.86 -29.28 24.55
CA ALA A 864 48.70 -30.55 25.26
C ALA A 864 47.23 -30.96 25.49
N THR A 865 46.29 -30.00 25.54
CA THR A 865 44.88 -30.27 25.86
C THR A 865 43.98 -30.29 24.62
N LYS A 866 44.45 -29.82 23.47
CA LYS A 866 43.67 -29.77 22.21
C LYS A 866 43.10 -31.12 21.79
N ALA A 867 43.92 -32.16 21.75
CA ALA A 867 43.48 -33.48 21.33
C ALA A 867 42.39 -34.02 22.26
N ALA A 868 42.64 -33.96 23.58
CA ALA A 868 41.67 -34.34 24.59
C ALA A 868 40.35 -33.53 24.51
N ALA A 869 40.45 -32.23 24.23
CA ALA A 869 39.29 -31.33 24.10
C ALA A 869 38.41 -31.67 22.89
N VAL A 870 39.02 -31.97 21.74
CA VAL A 870 38.31 -32.39 20.52
C VAL A 870 37.66 -33.77 20.72
N MET A 871 38.28 -34.61 21.55
CA MET A 871 37.86 -35.99 21.82
C MET A 871 36.98 -36.18 23.05
N ALA A 872 36.66 -35.10 23.77
CA ALA A 872 35.66 -35.14 24.82
C ALA A 872 34.33 -35.65 24.25
N LYS A 873 33.65 -36.54 24.98
CA LYS A 873 32.37 -37.12 24.58
C LYS A 873 31.24 -36.52 25.41
N ASP A 874 30.15 -36.18 24.74
CA ASP A 874 28.88 -35.84 25.39
C ASP A 874 28.15 -37.11 25.88
N ILE A 875 27.01 -36.95 26.55
CA ILE A 875 26.20 -38.09 27.03
C ILE A 875 25.69 -38.96 25.88
N ASN A 876 25.70 -38.53 24.63
CA ASN A 876 25.32 -39.38 23.49
C ASN A 876 26.52 -40.08 22.87
N GLY A 877 27.72 -39.88 23.43
CA GLY A 877 28.97 -40.38 22.87
C GLY A 877 29.50 -39.53 21.72
N TYR A 878 28.87 -38.40 21.39
CA TYR A 878 29.35 -37.53 20.33
C TYR A 878 30.59 -36.79 20.78
N THR A 879 31.57 -36.75 19.88
CA THR A 879 32.74 -35.85 19.95
C THR A 879 32.48 -34.61 19.09
N SER A 880 33.34 -33.59 19.19
CA SER A 880 33.22 -32.41 18.31
C SER A 880 33.35 -32.78 16.82
N LEU A 881 34.07 -33.86 16.49
CA LEU A 881 34.15 -34.37 15.11
C LEU A 881 32.80 -34.87 14.59
N HIS A 882 32.01 -35.55 15.42
CA HIS A 882 30.69 -36.05 15.02
C HIS A 882 29.75 -34.89 14.65
N ARG A 883 29.73 -33.82 15.46
CA ARG A 883 28.91 -32.63 15.17
C ARG A 883 29.40 -31.85 13.95
N ALA A 884 30.71 -31.87 13.67
CA ALA A 884 31.30 -31.23 12.51
C ALA A 884 31.12 -32.01 11.19
N ALA A 885 30.53 -33.21 11.20
CA ALA A 885 30.43 -34.08 10.02
C ALA A 885 29.74 -33.42 8.79
N LYS A 886 28.87 -32.43 9.01
CA LYS A 886 28.20 -31.70 7.92
C LYS A 886 28.99 -30.46 7.44
N ASN A 887 30.06 -30.07 8.12
CA ASN A 887 30.86 -28.88 7.81
C ASN A 887 32.33 -29.28 7.50
N PRO A 888 32.73 -29.32 6.21
CA PRO A 888 34.05 -29.79 5.79
C PRO A 888 35.21 -29.00 6.42
N GLU A 889 35.07 -27.67 6.54
CA GLU A 889 36.12 -26.80 7.07
C GLU A 889 36.31 -27.01 8.58
N SER A 890 35.21 -27.09 9.33
CA SER A 890 35.24 -27.42 10.77
C SER A 890 35.90 -28.77 11.01
N LEU A 891 35.53 -29.78 10.21
CA LEU A 891 36.08 -31.13 10.33
C LEU A 891 37.60 -31.13 10.10
N ARG A 892 38.08 -30.42 9.07
CA ARG A 892 39.52 -30.24 8.80
C ARG A 892 40.23 -29.54 9.96
N LEU A 893 39.66 -28.47 10.51
CA LEU A 893 40.25 -27.73 11.63
C LEU A 893 40.38 -28.61 12.88
N LEU A 894 39.37 -29.41 13.20
CA LEU A 894 39.41 -30.31 14.35
C LEU A 894 40.46 -31.41 14.14
N LEU A 895 40.46 -32.08 12.97
CA LEU A 895 41.41 -33.16 12.66
C LEU A 895 42.87 -32.68 12.65
N THR A 896 43.14 -31.49 12.12
CA THR A 896 44.51 -30.93 12.09
C THR A 896 45.08 -30.63 13.49
N ASN A 897 44.22 -30.50 14.51
CA ASN A 897 44.63 -30.31 15.92
C ASN A 897 44.74 -31.62 16.70
N ILE A 898 44.49 -32.78 16.07
CA ILE A 898 44.76 -34.11 16.61
C ILE A 898 46.11 -34.61 16.05
N PRO A 899 46.99 -35.24 16.87
CA PRO A 899 48.22 -35.87 16.41
C PRO A 899 47.98 -36.85 15.26
N GLN A 900 48.87 -36.85 14.27
CA GLN A 900 48.66 -37.59 13.01
C GLN A 900 48.40 -39.09 13.22
N ASP A 901 49.06 -39.71 14.22
CA ASP A 901 48.92 -41.13 14.54
C ASP A 901 47.59 -41.47 15.25
N GLU A 902 46.95 -40.48 15.88
CA GLU A 902 45.68 -40.65 16.60
C GLU A 902 44.45 -40.36 15.74
N ARG A 903 44.61 -39.65 14.61
CA ARG A 903 43.48 -39.25 13.74
C ARG A 903 42.64 -40.42 13.25
N ALA A 904 43.27 -41.56 12.95
CA ALA A 904 42.55 -42.72 12.46
C ALA A 904 41.68 -43.37 13.55
N ALA A 905 42.14 -43.37 14.81
CA ALA A 905 41.32 -43.78 15.94
C ALA A 905 40.17 -42.78 16.15
N ALA A 906 40.47 -41.48 16.15
CA ALA A 906 39.50 -40.41 16.34
C ALA A 906 38.32 -40.44 15.36
N VAL A 907 38.60 -40.78 14.10
CA VAL A 907 37.61 -40.86 13.02
C VAL A 907 36.73 -42.14 13.13
N ASN A 908 37.27 -43.19 13.73
CA ASN A 908 36.57 -44.45 14.00
C ASN A 908 35.92 -44.50 15.39
N GLU A 909 35.91 -43.38 16.12
CA GLU A 909 35.20 -43.30 17.39
C GLU A 909 33.71 -43.50 17.17
N ASN A 910 33.10 -44.34 18.00
CA ASN A 910 31.68 -44.62 17.96
C ASN A 910 30.91 -43.70 18.92
N ASP A 911 29.75 -43.25 18.46
CA ASP A 911 28.70 -42.72 19.33
C ASP A 911 27.95 -43.85 20.07
N ARG A 912 26.92 -43.51 20.86
CA ARG A 912 26.10 -44.52 21.56
C ARG A 912 25.28 -45.43 20.63
N LYS A 913 25.05 -45.04 19.38
CA LYS A 913 24.35 -45.85 18.36
C LYS A 913 25.31 -46.78 17.61
N GLY A 914 26.62 -46.64 17.83
CA GLY A 914 27.65 -47.37 17.11
C GLY A 914 27.98 -46.78 15.74
N GLU A 915 27.54 -45.54 15.47
CA GLU A 915 27.86 -44.80 14.25
C GLU A 915 29.23 -44.11 14.42
N THR A 916 30.10 -44.25 13.42
CA THR A 916 31.39 -43.55 13.38
C THR A 916 31.24 -42.15 12.80
N VAL A 917 32.25 -41.29 13.00
CA VAL A 917 32.32 -39.99 12.30
C VAL A 917 32.26 -40.19 10.78
N ILE A 918 32.85 -41.28 10.27
CA ILE A 918 32.80 -41.62 8.83
C ILE A 918 31.37 -41.87 8.36
N ASP A 919 30.58 -42.62 9.14
CA ASP A 919 29.19 -42.92 8.78
C ASP A 919 28.37 -41.63 8.60
N LEU A 920 28.63 -40.63 9.45
CA LEU A 920 27.93 -39.34 9.41
C LEU A 920 28.31 -38.47 8.19
N VAL A 921 29.50 -38.64 7.61
CA VAL A 921 29.95 -37.85 6.44
C VAL A 921 29.59 -38.49 5.08
N LEU A 922 29.07 -39.72 5.04
CA LEU A 922 28.83 -40.46 3.78
C LEU A 922 27.91 -39.71 2.79
N GLY A 923 26.95 -38.95 3.33
CA GLY A 923 26.04 -38.11 2.55
C GLY A 923 26.63 -36.78 2.07
N ASN A 924 27.86 -36.42 2.48
CA ASN A 924 28.51 -35.16 2.15
C ASN A 924 29.92 -35.44 1.54
N PRO A 925 30.04 -35.49 0.19
CA PRO A 925 31.30 -35.79 -0.48
C PRO A 925 32.46 -34.86 -0.09
N GLU A 926 32.18 -33.59 0.17
CA GLU A 926 33.21 -32.61 0.51
C GLU A 926 33.76 -32.82 1.93
N SER A 927 32.90 -33.15 2.90
CA SER A 927 33.32 -33.51 4.26
C SER A 927 34.10 -34.82 4.27
N LEU A 928 33.66 -35.80 3.47
CA LEU A 928 34.38 -37.05 3.26
C LEU A 928 35.78 -36.81 2.67
N ASN A 929 35.90 -35.93 1.67
CA ASN A 929 37.19 -35.57 1.07
C ASN A 929 38.14 -34.95 2.11
N GLN A 930 37.67 -33.97 2.89
CA GLN A 930 38.49 -33.32 3.92
C GLN A 930 38.97 -34.31 4.98
N LEU A 931 38.11 -35.24 5.40
CA LEU A 931 38.46 -36.30 6.33
C LEU A 931 39.56 -37.21 5.76
N LEU A 932 39.43 -37.68 4.52
CA LEU A 932 40.42 -38.57 3.87
C LEU A 932 41.77 -37.88 3.66
N ILE A 933 41.77 -36.60 3.28
CA ILE A 933 43.01 -35.79 3.10
C ILE A 933 43.77 -35.65 4.42
N CYS A 934 43.06 -35.51 5.55
CA CYS A 934 43.69 -35.31 6.86
C CYS A 934 44.32 -36.58 7.46
N LEU A 935 44.01 -37.77 6.90
CA LEU A 935 44.57 -39.05 7.34
C LEU A 935 45.90 -39.36 6.63
N PRO A 936 46.92 -39.89 7.35
CA PRO A 936 48.11 -40.45 6.71
C PRO A 936 47.76 -41.62 5.77
N GLU A 937 48.52 -41.78 4.70
CA GLU A 937 48.28 -42.77 3.63
C GLU A 937 48.04 -44.20 4.17
N LYS A 938 48.92 -44.67 5.05
CA LYS A 938 48.79 -46.00 5.69
C LYS A 938 47.50 -46.16 6.48
N ALA A 939 47.09 -45.12 7.21
CA ALA A 939 45.89 -45.17 8.03
C ALA A 939 44.62 -44.97 7.20
N ARG A 940 44.71 -44.26 6.07
CA ARG A 940 43.60 -44.11 5.12
C ARG A 940 43.16 -45.46 4.56
N VAL A 941 44.12 -46.30 4.16
CA VAL A 941 43.82 -47.67 3.70
C VAL A 941 43.10 -48.47 4.79
N ALA A 942 43.62 -48.43 6.03
CA ALA A 942 43.01 -49.12 7.16
C ALA A 942 41.57 -48.65 7.42
N VAL A 943 41.32 -47.35 7.33
CA VAL A 943 39.99 -46.75 7.50
C VAL A 943 39.03 -47.15 6.37
N VAL A 944 39.47 -47.12 5.11
CA VAL A 944 38.62 -47.47 3.97
C VAL A 944 38.28 -48.98 3.99
N MET A 945 39.21 -49.82 4.42
CA MET A 945 39.03 -51.27 4.54
C MET A 945 38.31 -51.71 5.84
N ALA A 946 38.10 -50.81 6.79
CA ALA A 946 37.39 -51.13 8.02
C ALA A 946 35.96 -51.59 7.71
N LYS A 947 35.59 -52.75 8.27
CA LYS A 947 34.27 -53.37 8.08
C LYS A 947 33.33 -52.97 9.21
N ASN A 948 32.12 -52.53 8.86
CA ASN A 948 31.05 -52.28 9.83
C ASN A 948 30.41 -53.61 10.33
N TRP A 949 29.34 -53.51 11.11
CA TRP A 949 28.60 -54.68 11.62
C TRP A 949 27.94 -55.55 10.52
N LYS A 950 27.73 -55.02 9.31
CA LYS A 950 27.29 -55.79 8.12
C LYS A 950 28.45 -56.39 7.32
N GLY A 951 29.69 -56.18 7.75
CA GLY A 951 30.88 -56.58 7.00
C GLY A 951 31.19 -55.67 5.80
N GLU A 952 30.51 -54.52 5.68
CA GLU A 952 30.68 -53.59 4.58
C GLU A 952 31.93 -52.71 4.81
N THR A 953 32.79 -52.62 3.80
CA THR A 953 33.88 -51.62 3.76
C THR A 953 33.31 -50.23 3.46
N LEU A 954 34.12 -49.16 3.57
CA LEU A 954 33.68 -47.82 3.17
C LEU A 954 33.21 -47.77 1.71
N LEU A 955 33.89 -48.51 0.81
CA LEU A 955 33.51 -48.61 -0.60
C LEU A 955 32.10 -49.16 -0.81
N HIS A 956 31.69 -50.18 -0.04
CA HIS A 956 30.32 -50.72 -0.10
C HIS A 956 29.29 -49.65 0.28
N ARG A 957 29.57 -48.88 1.34
CA ARG A 957 28.67 -47.84 1.86
C ARG A 957 28.53 -46.64 0.92
N VAL A 958 29.59 -46.26 0.21
CA VAL A 958 29.55 -45.15 -0.78
C VAL A 958 29.20 -45.61 -2.20
N ALA A 959 29.07 -46.93 -2.44
CA ALA A 959 28.84 -47.50 -3.77
C ALA A 959 27.64 -46.89 -4.51
N ALA A 960 26.59 -46.53 -3.77
CA ALA A 960 25.39 -45.90 -4.33
C ALA A 960 25.56 -44.39 -4.67
N ASN A 961 26.62 -43.73 -4.18
CA ASN A 961 26.88 -42.30 -4.37
C ASN A 961 28.16 -42.10 -5.24
N PRO A 962 28.02 -41.76 -6.54
CA PRO A 962 29.14 -41.66 -7.47
C PRO A 962 30.25 -40.69 -7.06
N ASP A 963 29.89 -39.55 -6.46
CA ASP A 963 30.86 -38.51 -6.10
C ASP A 963 31.70 -38.93 -4.89
N SER A 964 31.05 -39.46 -3.85
CA SER A 964 31.75 -40.04 -2.69
C SER A 964 32.58 -41.25 -3.10
N LEU A 965 32.06 -42.11 -4.00
CA LEU A 965 32.77 -43.27 -4.52
C LEU A 965 34.05 -42.87 -5.26
N ARG A 966 33.96 -41.87 -6.14
CA ARG A 966 35.12 -41.34 -6.87
C ARG A 966 36.21 -40.85 -5.93
N LEU A 967 35.85 -40.14 -4.87
CA LEU A 967 36.80 -39.62 -3.87
C LEU A 967 37.48 -40.74 -3.10
N VAL A 968 36.72 -41.74 -2.63
CA VAL A 968 37.29 -42.89 -1.91
C VAL A 968 38.22 -43.69 -2.82
N LEU A 969 37.83 -43.94 -4.08
CA LEU A 969 38.68 -44.61 -5.08
C LEU A 969 39.98 -43.84 -5.33
N ALA A 970 39.91 -42.52 -5.58
CA ALA A 970 41.10 -41.68 -5.79
C ALA A 970 42.06 -41.65 -4.59
N SER A 971 41.58 -42.07 -3.42
CA SER A 971 42.34 -42.05 -2.17
C SER A 971 43.10 -43.34 -1.86
N LEU A 972 42.81 -44.43 -2.58
CA LEU A 972 43.42 -45.75 -2.43
C LEU A 972 44.60 -45.95 -3.39
N PRO A 973 45.68 -46.62 -2.96
CA PRO A 973 46.74 -47.10 -3.85
C PRO A 973 46.23 -48.09 -4.91
N GLU A 974 46.82 -48.06 -6.12
CA GLU A 974 46.41 -48.93 -7.25
C GLU A 974 46.56 -50.43 -6.94
N ASP A 975 47.54 -50.82 -6.13
CA ASP A 975 47.83 -52.20 -5.74
C ASP A 975 46.76 -52.81 -4.81
N ILE A 976 46.04 -51.97 -4.06
CA ILE A 976 44.98 -52.38 -3.13
C ILE A 976 43.59 -52.23 -3.76
N MET A 977 43.45 -51.37 -4.77
CA MET A 977 42.18 -51.02 -5.42
C MET A 977 41.39 -52.25 -5.89
N ALA A 978 42.03 -53.15 -6.64
CA ALA A 978 41.35 -54.31 -7.20
C ALA A 978 40.86 -55.28 -6.12
N ALA A 979 41.66 -55.51 -5.07
CA ALA A 979 41.27 -56.34 -3.93
C ALA A 979 40.11 -55.71 -3.14
N ALA A 980 40.15 -54.39 -2.94
CA ALA A 980 39.14 -53.63 -2.21
C ALA A 980 37.76 -53.61 -2.89
N ILE A 981 37.72 -53.55 -4.23
CA ILE A 981 36.47 -53.60 -5.01
C ILE A 981 35.83 -55.00 -4.93
N MET A 982 36.65 -56.04 -4.86
CA MET A 982 36.21 -57.45 -4.85
C MET A 982 35.93 -58.00 -3.44
N GLU A 983 36.18 -57.22 -2.39
CA GLU A 983 35.82 -57.58 -1.03
C GLU A 983 34.33 -57.84 -0.90
N LYS A 984 33.96 -58.81 -0.05
CA LYS A 984 32.57 -59.21 0.17
C LYS A 984 32.09 -58.81 1.55
N ASN A 985 30.88 -58.29 1.62
CA ASN A 985 30.16 -58.08 2.88
C ASN A 985 29.60 -59.42 3.43
N ARG A 986 28.90 -59.37 4.58
CA ARG A 986 28.33 -60.59 5.19
C ARG A 986 27.23 -61.24 4.34
N ASP A 987 26.59 -60.48 3.46
CA ASP A 987 25.59 -60.98 2.51
C ASP A 987 26.21 -61.62 1.26
N GLY A 988 27.55 -61.63 1.16
CA GLY A 988 28.31 -62.16 0.04
C GLY A 988 28.38 -61.19 -1.16
N GLU A 989 27.90 -59.96 -0.99
CA GLU A 989 27.86 -58.91 -1.99
C GLU A 989 29.19 -58.15 -2.03
N THR A 990 29.68 -57.90 -3.23
CA THR A 990 30.85 -57.06 -3.53
C THR A 990 30.47 -55.59 -3.64
N VAL A 991 31.46 -54.69 -3.71
CA VAL A 991 31.21 -53.26 -3.99
C VAL A 991 30.44 -53.06 -5.29
N LEU A 992 30.71 -53.92 -6.29
CA LEU A 992 30.00 -53.93 -7.56
C LEU A 992 28.52 -54.30 -7.41
N ASP A 993 28.22 -55.19 -6.48
CA ASP A 993 26.83 -55.58 -6.18
C ASP A 993 26.07 -54.44 -5.50
N CYS A 994 26.72 -53.67 -4.62
CA CYS A 994 26.11 -52.51 -3.98
C CYS A 994 25.93 -51.32 -4.94
N ALA A 995 26.84 -51.12 -5.89
CA ALA A 995 26.73 -50.08 -6.92
C ALA A 995 25.81 -50.49 -8.09
N PHE A 996 25.30 -51.72 -8.11
CA PHE A 996 24.55 -52.32 -9.21
C PHE A 996 23.25 -51.57 -9.56
N HIS A 997 22.72 -50.74 -8.64
CA HIS A 997 21.53 -49.93 -8.87
C HIS A 997 21.83 -48.50 -9.39
N ASN A 998 23.10 -48.11 -9.54
CA ASN A 998 23.51 -46.79 -10.01
C ASN A 998 24.49 -46.88 -11.20
N PRO A 999 24.04 -46.64 -12.45
CA PRO A 999 24.88 -46.75 -13.66
C PRO A 999 26.15 -45.90 -13.63
N LYS A 1000 26.11 -44.71 -13.01
CA LYS A 1000 27.28 -43.82 -12.89
C LYS A 1000 28.35 -44.41 -11.98
N SER A 1001 27.95 -45.01 -10.87
CA SER A 1001 28.87 -45.71 -9.96
C SER A 1001 29.50 -46.94 -10.64
N MET A 1002 28.70 -47.68 -11.41
CA MET A 1002 29.19 -48.80 -12.22
C MET A 1002 30.22 -48.36 -13.26
N HIS A 1003 29.95 -47.27 -13.97
CA HIS A 1003 30.91 -46.69 -14.92
C HIS A 1003 32.23 -46.29 -14.24
N LEU A 1004 32.21 -45.79 -13.00
CA LEU A 1004 33.43 -45.45 -12.26
C LEU A 1004 34.24 -46.67 -11.84
N LEU A 1005 33.59 -47.79 -11.53
CA LEU A 1005 34.25 -49.03 -11.11
C LEU A 1005 34.74 -49.87 -12.29
N TRP A 1006 34.11 -49.74 -13.45
CA TRP A 1006 34.38 -50.54 -14.65
C TRP A 1006 35.85 -50.60 -15.09
N PRO A 1007 36.62 -49.49 -15.10
CA PRO A 1007 38.02 -49.50 -15.54
C PRO A 1007 38.95 -50.36 -14.70
N TYR A 1008 38.57 -50.65 -13.45
CA TYR A 1008 39.40 -51.38 -12.49
C TYR A 1008 39.16 -52.90 -12.50
N LEU A 1009 38.29 -53.40 -13.38
CA LEU A 1009 37.99 -54.82 -13.51
C LEU A 1009 38.91 -55.50 -14.52
N THR A 1010 39.50 -56.64 -14.15
CA THR A 1010 40.26 -57.49 -15.10
C THR A 1010 39.31 -58.17 -16.08
N LYS A 1011 39.76 -58.45 -17.32
CA LYS A 1011 38.95 -59.16 -18.35
C LYS A 1011 38.27 -60.44 -17.83
N VAL A 1012 38.94 -61.18 -16.95
CA VAL A 1012 38.43 -62.43 -16.38
C VAL A 1012 37.29 -62.16 -15.39
N THR A 1013 37.43 -61.15 -14.52
CA THR A 1013 36.36 -60.72 -13.61
C THR A 1013 35.17 -60.07 -14.33
N THR A 1014 35.40 -59.38 -15.46
CA THR A 1014 34.32 -58.80 -16.28
C THR A 1014 33.47 -59.90 -16.92
N ALA A 1015 34.11 -60.98 -17.39
CA ALA A 1015 33.41 -62.12 -18.00
C ALA A 1015 32.51 -62.86 -17.00
N THR A 1016 32.95 -63.02 -15.74
CA THR A 1016 32.12 -63.62 -14.69
C THR A 1016 30.94 -62.71 -14.31
N LEU A 1017 31.17 -61.40 -14.20
CA LEU A 1017 30.12 -60.44 -13.84
C LEU A 1017 29.01 -60.31 -14.90
N LEU A 1018 29.37 -60.46 -16.19
CA LEU A 1018 28.43 -60.49 -17.32
C LEU A 1018 27.52 -61.73 -17.30
N MET A 1019 27.96 -62.80 -16.63
CA MET A 1019 27.26 -64.08 -16.57
C MET A 1019 26.40 -64.24 -15.31
N ASP A 1020 26.70 -63.50 -14.24
CA ASP A 1020 25.99 -63.61 -12.97
C ASP A 1020 24.59 -62.98 -13.00
N LYS A 1021 23.59 -63.76 -12.57
CA LYS A 1021 22.23 -63.27 -12.27
C LYS A 1021 22.16 -62.82 -10.83
N LYS A 1022 21.67 -61.61 -10.56
CA LYS A 1022 21.42 -61.14 -9.18
C LYS A 1022 20.20 -61.83 -8.57
N ARG A 1023 19.95 -61.58 -7.27
CA ARG A 1023 18.78 -62.13 -6.53
C ARG A 1023 17.43 -61.84 -7.20
N SER A 1024 17.32 -60.79 -8.03
CA SER A 1024 16.13 -60.46 -8.84
C SER A 1024 16.10 -61.09 -10.24
N GLY A 1025 17.10 -61.90 -10.59
CA GLY A 1025 17.29 -62.45 -11.94
C GLY A 1025 17.76 -61.44 -12.99
N ASN A 1026 17.99 -60.18 -12.63
CA ASN A 1026 18.55 -59.18 -13.55
C ASN A 1026 20.01 -59.51 -13.87
N THR A 1027 20.35 -59.43 -15.15
CA THR A 1027 21.74 -59.35 -15.63
C THR A 1027 22.19 -57.90 -15.68
N ILE A 1028 23.49 -57.65 -15.82
CA ILE A 1028 24.01 -56.28 -15.96
C ILE A 1028 23.42 -55.54 -17.16
N LEU A 1029 23.08 -56.26 -18.24
CA LEU A 1029 22.39 -55.72 -19.41
C LEU A 1029 21.00 -55.16 -19.07
N HIS A 1030 20.24 -55.81 -18.19
CA HIS A 1030 18.91 -55.33 -17.80
C HIS A 1030 18.95 -53.96 -17.09
N ILE A 1031 20.09 -53.64 -16.46
CA ILE A 1031 20.26 -52.37 -15.75
C ILE A 1031 20.91 -51.33 -16.66
N SER A 1032 21.87 -51.72 -17.50
CA SER A 1032 22.44 -50.78 -18.47
C SER A 1032 21.40 -50.30 -19.49
N ALA A 1033 20.30 -51.04 -19.70
CA ALA A 1033 19.18 -50.67 -20.58
C ALA A 1033 18.58 -49.26 -20.35
N ILE A 1034 18.80 -48.63 -19.18
CA ILE A 1034 18.34 -47.27 -18.87
C ILE A 1034 19.42 -46.19 -19.07
N ASP A 1035 20.68 -46.55 -19.31
CA ASP A 1035 21.81 -45.64 -19.55
C ASP A 1035 22.52 -46.01 -20.88
N PRO A 1036 22.24 -45.30 -21.98
CA PRO A 1036 22.77 -45.61 -23.32
C PRO A 1036 24.29 -45.71 -23.38
N LYS A 1037 25.01 -44.85 -22.64
CA LYS A 1037 26.48 -44.80 -22.68
C LYS A 1037 27.09 -46.02 -22.00
N PHE A 1038 26.53 -46.41 -20.85
CA PHE A 1038 26.98 -47.59 -20.14
C PHE A 1038 26.57 -48.88 -20.88
N LEU A 1039 25.40 -48.87 -21.53
CA LEU A 1039 24.95 -49.97 -22.39
C LEU A 1039 25.87 -50.18 -23.59
N GLU A 1040 26.22 -49.10 -24.30
CA GLU A 1040 27.17 -49.15 -25.41
C GLU A 1040 28.50 -49.77 -24.98
N LEU A 1041 29.05 -49.29 -23.85
CA LEU A 1041 30.27 -49.84 -23.27
C LEU A 1041 30.14 -51.35 -23.02
N ILE A 1042 29.09 -51.81 -22.33
CA ILE A 1042 28.89 -53.24 -22.04
C ILE A 1042 28.74 -54.07 -23.32
N LEU A 1043 28.03 -53.55 -24.32
CA LEU A 1043 27.84 -54.23 -25.61
C LEU A 1043 29.16 -54.44 -26.35
N THR A 1044 30.19 -53.60 -26.15
CA THR A 1044 31.53 -53.83 -26.75
C THR A 1044 32.27 -55.04 -26.17
N TYR A 1045 31.95 -55.45 -24.94
CA TYR A 1045 32.59 -56.58 -24.27
C TYR A 1045 31.89 -57.93 -24.52
N LEU A 1046 30.71 -57.91 -25.14
CA LEU A 1046 29.97 -59.13 -25.48
C LEU A 1046 30.38 -59.67 -26.86
N PRO A 1047 30.69 -60.97 -26.99
CA PRO A 1047 30.92 -61.58 -28.30
C PRO A 1047 29.69 -61.43 -29.20
N GLU A 1048 29.89 -60.97 -30.44
CA GLU A 1048 28.81 -60.73 -31.43
C GLU A 1048 27.84 -61.92 -31.56
N GLN A 1049 28.37 -63.15 -31.53
CA GLN A 1049 27.58 -64.38 -31.67
C GLN A 1049 26.62 -64.63 -30.49
N THR A 1050 26.84 -63.96 -29.35
CA THR A 1050 26.08 -64.16 -28.11
C THR A 1050 25.21 -62.97 -27.73
N LYS A 1051 25.36 -61.80 -28.40
CA LYS A 1051 24.65 -60.56 -28.07
C LYS A 1051 23.13 -60.74 -28.12
N ALA A 1052 22.60 -61.23 -29.23
CA ALA A 1052 21.15 -61.43 -29.40
C ALA A 1052 20.58 -62.38 -28.34
N ALA A 1053 21.23 -63.53 -28.10
CA ALA A 1053 20.80 -64.49 -27.10
C ALA A 1053 20.80 -63.90 -25.67
N LYS A 1054 21.80 -63.07 -25.34
CA LYS A 1054 21.93 -62.47 -24.00
C LYS A 1054 20.96 -61.30 -23.78
N ILE A 1055 20.65 -60.52 -24.83
CA ILE A 1055 19.63 -59.46 -24.78
C ILE A 1055 18.23 -60.05 -24.56
N MET A 1056 17.96 -61.24 -25.11
CA MET A 1056 16.69 -61.96 -24.96
C MET A 1056 16.55 -62.75 -23.66
N GLU A 1057 17.56 -62.74 -22.80
CA GLU A 1057 17.49 -63.41 -21.51
C GLU A 1057 16.44 -62.73 -20.62
N LYS A 1058 15.60 -63.52 -19.96
CA LYS A 1058 14.52 -63.02 -19.10
C LYS A 1058 14.95 -62.96 -17.64
N ASN A 1059 14.61 -61.87 -16.95
CA ASN A 1059 14.74 -61.77 -15.49
C ASN A 1059 13.59 -62.50 -14.75
N GLN A 1060 13.52 -62.39 -13.42
CA GLN A 1060 12.44 -63.04 -12.64
C GLN A 1060 11.04 -62.50 -12.95
N ASN A 1061 10.91 -61.29 -13.51
CA ASN A 1061 9.64 -60.73 -13.97
C ASN A 1061 9.27 -61.19 -15.39
N GLY A 1062 10.15 -61.94 -16.06
CA GLY A 1062 9.99 -62.32 -17.46
C GLY A 1062 10.37 -61.20 -18.45
N GLU A 1063 10.89 -60.08 -17.95
CA GLU A 1063 11.33 -58.94 -18.77
C GLU A 1063 12.62 -59.32 -19.50
N THR A 1064 12.73 -58.95 -20.77
CA THR A 1064 14.00 -58.95 -21.52
C THR A 1064 14.67 -57.59 -21.39
N VAL A 1065 15.95 -57.52 -21.80
CA VAL A 1065 16.70 -56.27 -21.82
C VAL A 1065 16.03 -55.23 -22.75
N LEU A 1066 15.46 -55.70 -23.86
CA LEU A 1066 14.68 -54.88 -24.80
C LEU A 1066 13.44 -54.26 -24.16
N LEU A 1067 12.71 -55.03 -23.33
CA LEU A 1067 11.53 -54.51 -22.62
C LEU A 1067 11.91 -53.39 -21.63
N ARG A 1068 13.04 -53.53 -20.94
CA ARG A 1068 13.56 -52.49 -20.03
C ARG A 1068 14.04 -51.24 -20.75
N ALA A 1069 14.61 -51.39 -21.94
CA ALA A 1069 15.07 -50.27 -22.77
C ALA A 1069 13.94 -49.60 -23.57
N ALA A 1070 12.74 -50.18 -23.63
CA ALA A 1070 11.67 -49.74 -24.52
C ALA A 1070 11.21 -48.29 -24.28
N ASN A 1071 11.47 -47.70 -23.12
CA ASN A 1071 11.15 -46.31 -22.82
C ASN A 1071 12.34 -45.34 -23.06
N ASN A 1072 13.50 -45.83 -23.51
CA ASN A 1072 14.71 -45.07 -23.80
C ASN A 1072 15.13 -45.29 -25.28
N PRO A 1073 14.90 -44.31 -26.18
CA PRO A 1073 15.04 -44.52 -27.62
C PRO A 1073 16.49 -44.80 -28.04
N GLU A 1074 17.48 -44.18 -27.40
CA GLU A 1074 18.90 -44.42 -27.68
C GLU A 1074 19.33 -45.83 -27.29
N SER A 1075 18.95 -46.28 -26.09
CA SER A 1075 19.22 -47.65 -25.62
C SER A 1075 18.51 -48.68 -26.49
N LEU A 1076 17.26 -48.41 -26.86
CA LEU A 1076 16.48 -49.28 -27.74
C LEU A 1076 17.13 -49.40 -29.13
N LYS A 1077 17.63 -48.29 -29.69
CA LYS A 1077 18.35 -48.28 -30.98
C LYS A 1077 19.64 -49.10 -30.92
N LEU A 1078 20.43 -48.96 -29.86
CA LEU A 1078 21.66 -49.75 -29.64
C LEU A 1078 21.36 -51.26 -29.56
N LEU A 1079 20.29 -51.64 -28.84
CA LEU A 1079 19.90 -53.04 -28.72
C LEU A 1079 19.33 -53.62 -30.02
N LEU A 1080 18.50 -52.87 -30.75
CA LEU A 1080 17.95 -53.31 -32.04
C LEU A 1080 19.03 -53.49 -33.11
N ALA A 1081 20.11 -52.71 -33.06
CA ALA A 1081 21.28 -52.88 -33.93
C ALA A 1081 21.98 -54.24 -33.72
N CYS A 1082 21.81 -54.88 -32.57
CA CYS A 1082 22.37 -56.20 -32.27
C CYS A 1082 21.55 -57.37 -32.84
N PHE A 1083 20.39 -57.11 -33.48
CA PHE A 1083 19.55 -58.12 -34.11
C PHE A 1083 19.51 -57.97 -35.64
N PRO A 1084 19.53 -59.08 -36.39
CA PRO A 1084 19.13 -59.12 -37.79
C PRO A 1084 17.74 -58.54 -38.01
N GLU A 1085 17.50 -57.85 -39.13
CA GLU A 1085 16.23 -57.14 -39.40
C GLU A 1085 15.00 -58.06 -39.34
N ASN A 1086 15.15 -59.29 -39.80
CA ASN A 1086 14.11 -60.33 -39.78
C ASN A 1086 13.77 -60.84 -38.37
N GLU A 1087 14.62 -60.62 -37.37
CA GLU A 1087 14.43 -61.10 -35.99
C GLU A 1087 13.93 -59.99 -35.04
N ARG A 1088 14.10 -58.71 -35.40
CA ARG A 1088 13.72 -57.55 -34.57
C ARG A 1088 12.25 -57.57 -34.18
N ALA A 1089 11.36 -57.86 -35.13
CA ALA A 1089 9.92 -57.91 -34.89
C ALA A 1089 9.55 -58.97 -33.85
N ALA A 1090 10.11 -60.18 -33.98
CA ALA A 1090 9.87 -61.28 -33.05
C ALA A 1090 10.40 -60.96 -31.64
N ALA A 1091 11.57 -60.33 -31.55
CA ALA A 1091 12.17 -59.91 -30.28
C ALA A 1091 11.31 -58.85 -29.54
N LEU A 1092 10.79 -57.84 -30.25
CA LEU A 1092 9.95 -56.78 -29.70
C LEU A 1092 8.56 -57.26 -29.24
N MET A 1093 8.05 -58.33 -29.86
CA MET A 1093 6.77 -58.94 -29.52
C MET A 1093 6.85 -59.92 -28.35
N THR A 1094 8.02 -60.08 -27.74
CA THR A 1094 8.14 -60.88 -26.52
C THR A 1094 7.36 -60.28 -25.37
N LYS A 1095 6.75 -61.17 -24.58
CA LYS A 1095 5.94 -60.82 -23.42
C LYS A 1095 6.66 -61.14 -22.12
N ASP A 1096 6.51 -60.27 -21.13
CA ASP A 1096 6.89 -60.56 -19.75
C ASP A 1096 5.83 -61.45 -19.04
N LYS A 1097 5.98 -61.71 -17.74
CA LYS A 1097 5.04 -62.55 -16.97
C LYS A 1097 3.63 -61.95 -16.81
N TYR A 1098 3.47 -60.68 -17.17
CA TYR A 1098 2.23 -59.92 -17.09
C TYR A 1098 1.66 -59.60 -18.48
N ASP A 1099 2.18 -60.26 -19.52
CA ASP A 1099 1.81 -60.05 -20.92
C ASP A 1099 2.11 -58.64 -21.48
N PHE A 1100 3.03 -57.89 -20.86
CA PHE A 1100 3.49 -56.62 -21.43
C PHE A 1100 4.48 -56.86 -22.56
N THR A 1101 4.31 -56.11 -23.64
CA THR A 1101 5.22 -56.04 -24.79
C THR A 1101 6.04 -54.75 -24.76
N ALA A 1102 7.04 -54.61 -25.65
CA ALA A 1102 7.84 -53.39 -25.73
C ALA A 1102 6.98 -52.14 -25.97
N LEU A 1103 5.88 -52.27 -26.74
CA LEU A 1103 4.91 -51.18 -26.95
C LEU A 1103 4.27 -50.69 -25.65
N HIS A 1104 3.94 -51.59 -24.71
CA HIS A 1104 3.34 -51.19 -23.43
C HIS A 1104 4.33 -50.40 -22.57
N TYR A 1105 5.61 -50.78 -22.55
CA TYR A 1105 6.66 -50.06 -21.83
C TYR A 1105 7.02 -48.72 -22.51
N ALA A 1106 6.90 -48.64 -23.84
CA ALA A 1106 7.16 -47.44 -24.63
C ALA A 1106 5.96 -46.47 -24.73
N ALA A 1107 4.81 -46.80 -24.17
CA ALA A 1107 3.53 -46.12 -24.42
C ALA A 1107 3.52 -44.60 -24.17
N ASN A 1108 4.44 -44.08 -23.36
CA ASN A 1108 4.56 -42.64 -23.07
C ASN A 1108 5.77 -41.96 -23.75
N ASN A 1109 6.49 -42.66 -24.65
CA ASN A 1109 7.66 -42.16 -25.36
C ASN A 1109 7.42 -42.26 -26.89
N PRO A 1110 7.04 -41.14 -27.56
CA PRO A 1110 6.69 -41.13 -28.98
C PRO A 1110 7.81 -41.63 -29.90
N GLU A 1111 9.06 -41.32 -29.58
CA GLU A 1111 10.22 -41.71 -30.38
C GLU A 1111 10.47 -43.21 -30.28
N SER A 1112 10.37 -43.76 -29.07
CA SER A 1112 10.47 -45.22 -28.87
C SER A 1112 9.31 -45.95 -29.54
N LEU A 1113 8.09 -45.41 -29.51
CA LEU A 1113 6.94 -45.95 -30.24
C LEU A 1113 7.18 -45.96 -31.76
N LYS A 1114 7.70 -44.87 -32.33
CA LYS A 1114 8.05 -44.81 -33.77
C LYS A 1114 9.10 -45.87 -34.13
N LEU A 1115 10.14 -46.03 -33.31
CA LEU A 1115 11.18 -47.04 -33.51
C LEU A 1115 10.64 -48.48 -33.46
N ILE A 1116 9.77 -48.78 -32.49
CA ILE A 1116 9.16 -50.11 -32.34
C ILE A 1116 8.21 -50.38 -33.51
N LEU A 1117 7.33 -49.44 -33.84
CA LEU A 1117 6.35 -49.59 -34.93
C LEU A 1117 7.03 -49.69 -36.30
N ALA A 1118 8.16 -49.02 -36.52
CA ALA A 1118 8.93 -49.15 -37.77
C ALA A 1118 9.49 -50.58 -37.98
N CYS A 1119 9.68 -51.35 -36.91
CA CYS A 1119 10.18 -52.72 -36.97
C CYS A 1119 9.08 -53.79 -37.14
N LEU A 1120 7.80 -53.41 -37.12
CA LEU A 1120 6.66 -54.32 -37.25
C LEU A 1120 6.06 -54.25 -38.67
N SER A 1121 5.52 -55.37 -39.17
CA SER A 1121 4.75 -55.38 -40.43
C SER A 1121 3.37 -54.74 -40.24
N GLU A 1122 2.76 -54.21 -41.31
CA GLU A 1122 1.44 -53.57 -41.23
C GLU A 1122 0.38 -54.47 -40.58
N ASP A 1123 0.36 -55.76 -40.92
CA ASP A 1123 -0.57 -56.75 -40.34
C ASP A 1123 -0.35 -56.98 -38.83
N THR A 1124 0.88 -56.77 -38.34
CA THR A 1124 1.24 -56.97 -36.93
C THR A 1124 1.13 -55.70 -36.10
N LYS A 1125 1.17 -54.50 -36.70
CA LYS A 1125 1.02 -53.22 -35.98
C LYS A 1125 -0.34 -53.10 -35.32
N SER A 1126 -1.42 -53.28 -36.08
CA SER A 1126 -2.79 -53.15 -35.57
C SER A 1126 -3.12 -54.19 -34.49
N THR A 1127 -2.63 -55.41 -34.63
CA THR A 1127 -2.81 -56.48 -33.64
C THR A 1127 -1.97 -56.23 -32.37
N ALA A 1128 -0.75 -55.72 -32.51
CA ALA A 1128 0.13 -55.42 -31.38
C ALA A 1128 -0.34 -54.21 -30.55
N VAL A 1129 -0.90 -53.17 -31.19
CA VAL A 1129 -1.47 -51.99 -30.50
C VAL A 1129 -2.71 -52.36 -29.68
N MET A 1130 -3.52 -53.29 -30.19
CA MET A 1130 -4.74 -53.78 -29.53
C MET A 1130 -4.49 -54.94 -28.56
N ALA A 1131 -3.25 -55.41 -28.43
CA ALA A 1131 -2.91 -56.49 -27.52
C ALA A 1131 -3.19 -56.07 -26.07
N LYS A 1132 -3.93 -56.91 -25.33
CA LYS A 1132 -4.18 -56.71 -23.91
C LYS A 1132 -3.11 -57.42 -23.09
N ASN A 1133 -2.63 -56.76 -22.04
CA ASN A 1133 -1.84 -57.39 -21.00
C ASN A 1133 -2.73 -58.19 -20.03
N ARG A 1134 -2.12 -58.81 -19.02
CA ARG A 1134 -2.82 -59.64 -18.01
C ARG A 1134 -3.82 -58.86 -17.15
N TYR A 1135 -3.73 -57.53 -17.15
CA TYR A 1135 -4.67 -56.63 -16.48
C TYR A 1135 -5.81 -56.15 -17.40
N GLY A 1136 -5.90 -56.70 -18.62
CA GLY A 1136 -6.93 -56.32 -19.60
C GLY A 1136 -6.70 -54.97 -20.29
N LYS A 1137 -5.54 -54.32 -20.04
CA LYS A 1137 -5.19 -53.01 -20.58
C LYS A 1137 -4.41 -53.12 -21.88
N THR A 1138 -4.74 -52.26 -22.83
CA THR A 1138 -4.07 -52.09 -24.13
C THR A 1138 -2.96 -51.04 -24.05
N VAL A 1139 -2.14 -50.94 -25.09
CA VAL A 1139 -1.09 -49.91 -25.18
C VAL A 1139 -1.68 -48.49 -25.10
N LEU A 1140 -2.87 -48.28 -25.69
CA LEU A 1140 -3.61 -47.01 -25.64
C LEU A 1140 -3.94 -46.59 -24.20
N ASP A 1141 -4.26 -47.54 -23.32
CA ASP A 1141 -4.59 -47.26 -21.92
C ASP A 1141 -3.36 -46.74 -21.13
N TYR A 1142 -2.15 -47.12 -21.55
CA TYR A 1142 -0.90 -46.64 -20.95
C TYR A 1142 -0.38 -45.34 -21.58
N ALA A 1143 -0.82 -45.01 -22.80
CA ALA A 1143 -0.45 -43.80 -23.55
C ALA A 1143 -1.29 -42.57 -23.18
N ALA A 1144 -2.29 -42.71 -22.30
CA ALA A 1144 -3.23 -41.64 -21.91
C ALA A 1144 -2.58 -40.38 -21.33
N ARG A 1145 -1.29 -40.43 -20.96
CA ARG A 1145 -0.54 -39.29 -20.39
C ARG A 1145 0.30 -38.53 -21.41
N ASN A 1146 0.36 -38.96 -22.68
CA ASN A 1146 1.15 -38.32 -23.73
C ASN A 1146 0.33 -38.22 -25.04
N GLU A 1147 -0.09 -37.01 -25.41
CA GLU A 1147 -0.98 -36.75 -26.56
C GLU A 1147 -0.36 -37.19 -27.90
N GLU A 1148 0.95 -37.01 -28.11
CA GLU A 1148 1.63 -37.44 -29.33
C GLU A 1148 1.64 -38.98 -29.44
N SER A 1149 1.91 -39.66 -28.32
CA SER A 1149 1.87 -41.13 -28.26
C SER A 1149 0.46 -41.66 -28.55
N LEU A 1150 -0.57 -41.00 -28.01
CA LEU A 1150 -1.96 -41.33 -28.25
C LEU A 1150 -2.33 -41.15 -29.74
N SER A 1151 -1.90 -40.04 -30.36
CA SER A 1151 -2.14 -39.76 -31.79
C SER A 1151 -1.50 -40.82 -32.69
N ILE A 1152 -0.24 -41.19 -32.43
CA ILE A 1152 0.48 -42.24 -33.17
C ILE A 1152 -0.26 -43.57 -33.07
N LEU A 1153 -0.72 -43.96 -31.88
CA LEU A 1153 -1.37 -45.25 -31.65
C LEU A 1153 -2.82 -45.30 -32.15
N GLN A 1154 -3.56 -44.18 -32.09
CA GLN A 1154 -4.95 -44.10 -32.57
C GLN A 1154 -5.07 -44.36 -34.07
N ALA A 1155 -4.09 -43.92 -34.88
CA ALA A 1155 -4.06 -44.16 -36.32
C ALA A 1155 -4.09 -45.66 -36.67
N TYR A 1156 -3.46 -46.50 -35.85
CA TYR A 1156 -3.42 -47.95 -36.07
C TYR A 1156 -4.62 -48.69 -35.42
N ALA A 1157 -5.23 -48.11 -34.39
CA ALA A 1157 -6.39 -48.67 -33.71
C ALA A 1157 -7.71 -48.46 -34.49
N THR A 1158 -7.85 -47.36 -35.23
CA THR A 1158 -9.01 -47.11 -36.11
C THR A 1158 -9.02 -48.04 -37.32
N ALA A 1159 -7.85 -48.31 -37.91
CA ALA A 1159 -7.67 -49.28 -38.99
C ALA A 1159 -8.07 -50.71 -38.57
N ALA A 1160 -7.78 -51.11 -37.32
CA ALA A 1160 -8.16 -52.41 -36.78
C ALA A 1160 -9.68 -52.59 -36.56
N LYS A 1161 -10.39 -51.48 -36.26
CA LYS A 1161 -11.85 -51.48 -36.07
C LYS A 1161 -12.63 -51.53 -37.38
N SER A 1162 -12.12 -50.96 -38.47
CA SER A 1162 -12.81 -51.00 -39.78
C SER A 1162 -12.77 -52.38 -40.43
N THR A 1163 -11.74 -53.19 -40.16
CA THR A 1163 -11.63 -54.58 -40.65
C THR A 1163 -12.54 -55.57 -39.91
N ALA A 1164 -13.01 -55.25 -38.70
CA ALA A 1164 -13.91 -56.12 -37.93
C ALA A 1164 -15.40 -55.91 -38.27
N ALA A 1165 -15.76 -54.79 -38.90
CA ALA A 1165 -17.16 -54.43 -39.21
C ALA A 1165 -17.72 -55.08 -40.50
N SER A 1166 -16.91 -55.82 -41.27
CA SER A 1166 -17.32 -56.42 -42.56
C SER A 1166 -17.71 -57.92 -42.49
N SER A 1167 -17.72 -58.54 -41.31
CA SER A 1167 -18.11 -59.95 -41.15
C SER A 1167 -19.33 -60.14 -40.22
N SER A 1168 -20.50 -60.27 -40.85
CA SER A 1168 -21.65 -61.12 -40.44
C SER A 1168 -22.72 -60.56 -39.44
N PRO A 1169 -23.99 -61.03 -39.52
CA PRO A 1169 -25.19 -60.20 -39.38
C PRO A 1169 -26.11 -60.50 -38.17
N SER A 1170 -27.15 -59.65 -38.06
CA SER A 1170 -28.31 -59.56 -37.17
C SER A 1170 -28.86 -60.80 -36.44
N PHE A 1171 -29.39 -60.63 -35.21
CA PHE A 1171 -30.80 -60.84 -34.82
C PHE A 1171 -31.10 -60.50 -33.33
N PHE A 1172 -32.08 -59.59 -33.12
CA PHE A 1172 -33.14 -59.47 -32.09
C PHE A 1172 -32.93 -59.18 -30.57
N SER A 1173 -33.36 -57.95 -30.20
CA SER A 1173 -34.50 -57.54 -29.31
C SER A 1173 -34.48 -57.63 -27.77
N HIS A 1174 -34.79 -56.47 -27.14
CA HIS A 1174 -35.79 -56.15 -26.07
C HIS A 1174 -35.89 -57.07 -24.82
N ASP A 1175 -35.99 -56.64 -23.56
CA ASP A 1175 -36.69 -55.50 -22.96
C ASP A 1175 -36.34 -55.30 -21.45
N HIS A 1176 -36.51 -54.05 -20.99
CA HIS A 1176 -37.00 -53.52 -19.69
C HIS A 1176 -36.75 -54.14 -18.28
N SER A 1177 -36.28 -53.25 -17.38
CA SER A 1177 -36.93 -52.80 -16.10
C SER A 1177 -36.29 -53.10 -14.72
N SER A 1178 -36.21 -51.99 -13.94
CA SER A 1178 -36.43 -51.79 -12.48
C SER A 1178 -35.40 -52.24 -11.41
N GLN A 1179 -34.87 -51.21 -10.75
CA GLN A 1179 -34.34 -51.03 -9.37
C GLN A 1179 -35.26 -51.58 -8.23
N PRO A 1180 -34.99 -51.37 -6.90
CA PRO A 1180 -33.77 -51.44 -6.07
C PRO A 1180 -34.01 -52.12 -4.68
N SER A 1181 -33.00 -52.10 -3.80
CA SER A 1181 -33.06 -51.84 -2.33
C SER A 1181 -32.48 -52.87 -1.34
N SER A 1182 -31.85 -52.26 -0.35
CA SER A 1182 -31.16 -52.63 0.90
C SER A 1182 -31.89 -53.54 1.91
N SER A 1183 -31.12 -54.30 2.71
CA SER A 1183 -31.06 -54.27 4.19
C SER A 1183 -30.06 -55.37 4.68
N GLU A 1184 -28.97 -55.13 5.41
CA GLU A 1184 -28.72 -54.57 6.76
C GLU A 1184 -28.75 -55.63 7.90
N LYS A 1185 -27.74 -55.53 8.82
CA LYS A 1185 -27.55 -56.12 10.17
C LYS A 1185 -26.86 -57.50 10.29
N MET A 1186 -26.01 -57.80 11.29
CA MET A 1186 -25.39 -57.07 12.43
C MET A 1186 -24.31 -58.00 13.06
N ASP A 1187 -23.35 -57.39 13.77
CA ASP A 1187 -22.60 -57.92 14.95
C ASP A 1187 -21.56 -59.06 14.76
N LEU A 1188 -20.43 -59.15 15.49
CA LEU A 1188 -19.84 -58.45 16.64
C LEU A 1188 -18.33 -58.84 16.70
N ASP A 1189 -17.54 -58.00 17.37
CA ASP A 1189 -16.19 -58.26 17.94
C ASP A 1189 -14.95 -58.35 17.03
N SER A 1190 -14.04 -57.37 17.20
CA SER A 1190 -12.72 -57.34 16.58
C SER A 1190 -11.64 -56.77 17.50
N GLU A 1191 -10.78 -57.64 18.01
CA GLU A 1191 -9.39 -57.45 18.46
C GLU A 1191 -8.86 -58.88 18.72
N THR A 1192 -7.65 -59.35 18.44
CA THR A 1192 -6.37 -58.82 17.94
C THR A 1192 -5.51 -60.06 17.56
N SER A 1193 -4.49 -59.85 16.72
CA SER A 1193 -3.23 -60.64 16.60
C SER A 1193 -2.89 -61.20 15.20
N GLN A 1194 -1.66 -60.86 14.78
CA GLN A 1194 -0.76 -61.58 13.85
C GLN A 1194 -1.17 -61.79 12.38
N ARG A 1195 -0.61 -60.97 11.48
CA ARG A 1195 0.40 -61.37 10.46
C ARG A 1195 0.71 -60.18 9.53
N PRO A 1196 1.97 -60.04 9.07
CA PRO A 1196 2.53 -58.71 8.89
C PRO A 1196 2.65 -58.29 7.43
N ARG A 1197 2.22 -57.06 7.19
CA ARG A 1197 2.94 -55.98 6.49
C ARG A 1197 3.85 -56.41 5.33
N ARG A 1198 3.39 -56.10 4.12
CA ARG A 1198 4.12 -55.22 3.20
C ARG A 1198 3.14 -54.26 2.55
#